data_AF-A0AAP5LNF4-F1
#
_entry.id   AF-A0AAP5LNF4-F1
#
_cell.length_a   1.000
_cell.length_b   1.000
_cell.length_c   1.000
_cell.angle_alpha   90.00
_cell.angle_beta   90.00
_cell.angle_gamma   90.00
#
_symmetry.space_group_name_H-M   'P 1'
#
loop_
_entity.id
_entity.type
_entity.pdbx_description
1 polymer ?
#
loop_
_entity_poly.entity_id
_entity_poly.type
_entity_poly.pdbx_seq_one_letter_code
_entity_poly.pdbx_strand_id
1 'polypeptide(L)'
;MAVKNEVAPAKEPTAGQYIQTLIDKANKAHAAFMSMDQQQIDRIVQAMALAGLDKHMMLAKMAVEETGRGVYEDKITKNIFATEYVYHSIKYDKTVGVIEDNEYENFQKIAEPVGIIMGITPVTNPTSTTMFKALISIKTRNPIIFGFHPSAQNCSREAARILLEAAVKHGAPADCIQWIDDPSMDRTNALMNHNDVALILATGGSGMVRAAYSCGKPALGVGPGNVPCFIEKTADINQAVTDLILSKSFDNGMICASEQAVIIEEPIFDQVKKKMIANGCYFVNKDEAAKLTAGAINVEKCAVNPAIVGQSAVAIAQMCGIEVPASTKILVAEIEGVGVKFPLSAEKLSPVLACYKVKTAAEGIERAAEVVAFGGMGHSSVIHSNNEEVINKFADRLQTGRIIVNSPSTHGAIGDIYNTNMPSLTLGCGSYGRNSTSSNVTAVNLINVKRVARRTVNMQWFKVPNKVYFEKGATQYLAKMPDITRVAIITDAMMVKLGYVEKVEHYLRQRQMPVAIEVFSDVEPDPSTTTVDRGTEMMRRFQPDCIIALGGGSPMDAAKAMWLFYEYPDTDFNDLKQKFMDIRKRIYKYPRLGVKAKFVAIPTTSGTGSEVTSFAVITDKNLGNTKYPLADYELTPDVAIVDPEFVYSLPRTAVADTGMDVLTHAIEAYVSVMANDYTDGLAIKAIQLVFQYLEQSALQGDKLAREKMHNASTIAGMAFANAFLGINHSLAHKWGGQYHTAHGRTNAILMPHVIRYNAKKPTKFASFPKYSHFVADERYAEIARILGLPARTTEEGVTSLINAIRKMNKTLGIEESFQEIGFDAKDFEAHVDYLADRAFEDQCTTANPKLPLVTELADVYRNAFYGKFE
;
A
#
# COMPACT_ATOMS: atom_id res chain seq x y z
N MET A 1 -38.44 12.60 -78.59
CA MET A 1 -37.29 13.09 -77.82
C MET A 1 -37.29 12.38 -76.47
N ALA A 2 -36.33 11.49 -76.24
CA ALA A 2 -36.17 10.82 -74.95
C ALA A 2 -35.39 11.75 -74.01
N VAL A 3 -35.99 12.12 -72.88
CA VAL A 3 -35.33 12.88 -71.82
C VAL A 3 -34.56 11.89 -70.95
N LYS A 4 -33.24 11.96 -70.99
CA LYS A 4 -32.35 11.25 -70.06
C LYS A 4 -32.53 11.84 -68.66
N ASN A 5 -33.01 11.03 -67.72
CA ASN A 5 -32.88 11.32 -66.30
C ASN A 5 -31.44 11.03 -65.88
N GLU A 6 -30.64 12.07 -65.69
CA GLU A 6 -29.39 11.99 -64.94
C GLU A 6 -29.72 11.82 -63.45
N VAL A 7 -29.39 10.65 -62.90
CA VAL A 7 -29.43 10.40 -61.46
C VAL A 7 -28.22 11.09 -60.84
N ALA A 8 -28.44 12.05 -59.94
CA ALA A 8 -27.37 12.68 -59.18
C ALA A 8 -26.62 11.63 -58.32
N PRO A 9 -25.27 11.65 -58.28
CA PRO A 9 -24.51 10.68 -57.51
C PRO A 9 -24.78 10.82 -56.01
N ALA A 10 -24.97 9.70 -55.32
CA ALA A 10 -25.13 9.65 -53.87
C ALA A 10 -23.88 10.26 -53.19
N LYS A 11 -24.10 11.21 -52.28
CA LYS A 11 -23.03 11.90 -51.53
C LYS A 11 -22.30 10.88 -50.64
N GLU A 12 -20.98 10.78 -50.77
CA GLU A 12 -20.17 9.93 -49.89
C GLU A 12 -20.37 10.32 -48.40
N PRO A 13 -20.42 9.35 -47.47
CA PRO A 13 -20.58 9.62 -46.05
C PRO A 13 -19.39 10.40 -45.51
N THR A 14 -19.65 11.35 -44.62
CA THR A 14 -18.58 12.07 -43.90
C THR A 14 -17.75 11.09 -43.05
N ALA A 15 -16.51 11.45 -42.72
CA ALA A 15 -15.64 10.62 -41.88
C ALA A 15 -16.33 10.21 -40.55
N GLY A 16 -17.06 11.14 -39.92
CA GLY A 16 -17.82 10.85 -38.70
C GLY A 16 -18.95 9.84 -38.90
N GLN A 17 -19.75 9.98 -39.96
CA GLN A 17 -20.85 9.05 -40.27
C GLN A 17 -20.34 7.64 -40.60
N TYR A 18 -19.21 7.55 -41.32
CA TYR A 18 -18.56 6.28 -41.61
C TYR A 18 -18.06 5.60 -40.32
N ILE A 19 -17.35 6.33 -39.46
CA ILE A 19 -16.86 5.80 -38.18
C ILE A 19 -18.00 5.39 -37.25
N GLN A 20 -19.09 6.15 -37.18
CA GLN A 20 -20.27 5.79 -36.39
C GLN A 20 -20.80 4.40 -36.79
N THR A 21 -20.80 4.08 -38.08
CA THR A 21 -21.26 2.77 -38.58
C THR A 21 -20.38 1.63 -38.05
N LEU A 22 -19.06 1.82 -37.98
CA LEU A 22 -18.14 0.81 -37.42
C LEU A 22 -18.33 0.67 -35.90
N ILE A 23 -18.56 1.78 -35.21
CA ILE A 23 -18.81 1.81 -33.77
C ILE A 23 -20.11 1.09 -33.42
N ASP A 24 -21.21 1.34 -34.14
CA ASP A 24 -22.49 0.70 -33.89
C ASP A 24 -22.40 -0.83 -34.01
N LYS A 25 -21.62 -1.30 -34.99
CA LYS A 25 -21.30 -2.73 -35.17
C LYS A 25 -20.44 -3.26 -34.03
N ALA A 26 -19.40 -2.52 -33.63
CA ALA A 26 -18.52 -2.92 -32.53
C ALA A 26 -19.28 -2.98 -31.19
N ASN A 27 -20.21 -2.06 -30.93
CA ASN A 27 -21.07 -2.08 -29.75
C ASN A 27 -21.96 -3.33 -29.72
N LYS A 28 -22.53 -3.73 -30.86
CA LYS A 28 -23.30 -4.99 -30.97
C LYS A 28 -22.41 -6.21 -30.71
N ALA A 29 -21.21 -6.23 -31.25
CA ALA A 29 -20.23 -7.29 -31.01
C ALA A 29 -19.81 -7.35 -29.53
N HIS A 30 -19.56 -6.19 -28.90
CA HIS A 30 -19.21 -6.09 -27.48
C HIS A 30 -20.32 -6.67 -26.60
N ALA A 31 -21.58 -6.27 -26.84
CA ALA A 31 -22.74 -6.79 -26.11
C ALA A 31 -22.86 -8.32 -26.24
N ALA A 32 -22.61 -8.87 -27.43
CA ALA A 32 -22.62 -10.31 -27.65
C ALA A 32 -21.46 -11.03 -26.95
N PHE A 33 -20.27 -10.42 -26.84
CA PHE A 33 -19.16 -11.02 -26.07
C PHE A 33 -19.46 -11.16 -24.57
N MET A 34 -20.31 -10.30 -24.01
CA MET A 34 -20.63 -10.34 -22.58
C MET A 34 -21.40 -11.59 -22.14
N SER A 35 -22.04 -12.31 -23.08
CA SER A 35 -22.72 -13.58 -22.79
C SER A 35 -21.81 -14.81 -22.92
N MET A 36 -20.55 -14.63 -23.35
CA MET A 36 -19.62 -15.73 -23.58
C MET A 36 -18.79 -16.05 -22.34
N ASP A 37 -18.58 -17.34 -22.09
CA ASP A 37 -17.73 -17.85 -21.02
C ASP A 37 -16.24 -17.93 -21.43
N GLN A 38 -15.37 -18.24 -20.46
CA GLN A 38 -13.92 -18.36 -20.68
C GLN A 38 -13.59 -19.39 -21.76
N GLN A 39 -14.25 -20.55 -21.77
CA GLN A 39 -13.93 -21.65 -22.69
C GLN A 39 -14.35 -21.34 -24.12
N GLN A 40 -15.44 -20.61 -24.31
CA GLN A 40 -15.86 -20.11 -25.62
C GLN A 40 -14.83 -19.13 -26.17
N ILE A 41 -14.37 -18.17 -25.36
CA ILE A 41 -13.34 -17.21 -25.76
C ILE A 41 -12.02 -17.92 -26.08
N ASP A 42 -11.61 -18.87 -25.26
CA ASP A 42 -10.35 -19.61 -25.47
C ASP A 42 -10.37 -20.41 -26.78
N ARG A 43 -11.51 -21.04 -27.13
CA ARG A 43 -11.70 -21.74 -28.41
C ARG A 43 -11.62 -20.79 -29.61
N ILE A 44 -12.23 -19.61 -29.50
CA ILE A 44 -12.18 -18.58 -30.55
C ILE A 44 -10.74 -18.12 -30.78
N VAL A 45 -10.02 -17.78 -29.71
CA VAL A 45 -8.64 -17.28 -29.80
C VAL A 45 -7.70 -18.36 -30.34
N GLN A 46 -7.87 -19.61 -29.93
CA GLN A 46 -7.10 -20.73 -30.50
C GLN A 46 -7.34 -20.87 -32.00
N ALA A 47 -8.60 -20.82 -32.45
CA ALA A 47 -8.93 -20.90 -33.87
C ALA A 47 -8.34 -19.74 -34.67
N MET A 48 -8.38 -18.51 -34.13
CA MET A 48 -7.73 -17.34 -34.71
C MET A 48 -6.22 -17.53 -34.85
N ALA A 49 -5.56 -18.02 -33.81
CA ALA A 49 -4.11 -18.25 -33.81
C ALA A 49 -3.72 -19.30 -34.86
N LEU A 50 -4.45 -20.42 -34.94
CA LEU A 50 -4.24 -21.46 -35.95
C LEU A 50 -4.45 -20.94 -37.37
N ALA A 51 -5.46 -20.11 -37.61
CA ALA A 51 -5.72 -19.55 -38.94
C ALA A 51 -4.63 -18.56 -39.38
N GLY A 52 -4.18 -17.70 -38.46
CA GLY A 52 -3.04 -16.81 -38.72
C GLY A 52 -1.75 -17.59 -38.99
N LEU A 53 -1.51 -18.64 -38.19
CA LEU A 53 -0.36 -19.53 -38.35
C LEU A 53 -0.40 -20.26 -39.69
N ASP A 54 -1.53 -20.81 -40.13
CA ASP A 54 -1.66 -21.47 -41.45
C ASP A 54 -1.31 -20.50 -42.61
N LYS A 55 -1.64 -19.22 -42.47
CA LYS A 55 -1.44 -18.19 -43.49
C LYS A 55 -0.17 -17.36 -43.35
N HIS A 56 0.71 -17.70 -42.40
CA HIS A 56 1.92 -16.93 -42.06
C HIS A 56 2.80 -16.59 -43.27
N MET A 57 3.06 -17.56 -44.16
CA MET A 57 3.85 -17.37 -45.40
C MET A 57 3.17 -16.47 -46.42
N MET A 58 1.86 -16.65 -46.63
CA MET A 58 1.09 -15.88 -47.59
C MET A 58 1.06 -14.40 -47.17
N LEU A 59 0.79 -14.14 -45.88
CA LEU A 59 0.76 -12.81 -45.29
C LEU A 59 2.14 -12.13 -45.32
N ALA A 60 3.21 -12.88 -45.06
CA ALA A 60 4.58 -12.37 -45.15
C ALA A 60 4.91 -11.89 -46.57
N LYS A 61 4.50 -12.67 -47.58
CA LYS A 61 4.72 -12.33 -48.99
C LYS A 61 3.98 -11.04 -49.38
N MET A 62 2.69 -10.96 -49.05
CA MET A 62 1.90 -9.75 -49.29
C MET A 62 2.51 -8.51 -48.65
N ALA A 63 3.02 -8.64 -47.41
CA ALA A 63 3.64 -7.51 -46.72
C ALA A 63 4.92 -7.03 -47.42
N VAL A 64 5.79 -7.94 -47.90
CA VAL A 64 6.98 -7.54 -48.67
C VAL A 64 6.59 -6.89 -50.00
N GLU A 65 5.67 -7.51 -50.74
CA GLU A 65 5.25 -7.02 -52.06
C GLU A 65 4.55 -5.67 -51.99
N GLU A 66 3.68 -5.46 -50.99
CA GLU A 66 2.96 -4.19 -50.83
C GLU A 66 3.86 -3.07 -50.29
N THR A 67 4.70 -3.37 -49.29
CA THR A 67 5.49 -2.32 -48.63
C THR A 67 6.82 -2.03 -49.33
N GLY A 68 7.35 -2.99 -50.09
CA GLY A 68 8.70 -2.96 -50.66
C GLY A 68 9.81 -3.01 -49.61
N ARG A 69 9.54 -3.53 -48.41
CA ARG A 69 10.43 -3.47 -47.25
C ARG A 69 10.62 -4.81 -46.56
N GLY A 70 11.85 -5.06 -46.11
CA GLY A 70 12.19 -6.19 -45.27
C GLY A 70 12.56 -7.46 -46.03
N VAL A 71 12.52 -8.58 -45.31
CA VAL A 71 12.92 -9.90 -45.79
C VAL A 71 11.76 -10.86 -45.63
N TYR A 72 11.47 -11.63 -46.68
CA TYR A 72 10.32 -12.52 -46.72
C TYR A 72 10.36 -13.57 -45.59
N GLU A 73 11.49 -14.24 -45.44
CA GLU A 73 11.75 -15.27 -44.45
C GLU A 73 11.65 -14.74 -43.00
N ASP A 74 12.09 -13.50 -42.77
CA ASP A 74 12.00 -12.90 -41.43
C ASP A 74 10.55 -12.50 -41.09
N LYS A 75 9.76 -12.07 -42.09
CA LYS A 75 8.32 -11.81 -41.89
C LYS A 75 7.52 -13.09 -41.64
N ILE A 76 7.94 -14.24 -42.18
CA ILE A 76 7.38 -15.56 -41.83
C ILE A 76 7.55 -15.78 -40.33
N THR A 77 8.78 -15.64 -39.82
CA THR A 77 9.09 -15.79 -38.39
C THR A 77 8.30 -14.82 -37.53
N LYS A 78 8.15 -13.55 -37.96
CA LYS A 78 7.33 -12.55 -37.24
C LYS A 78 5.86 -12.92 -37.17
N ASN A 79 5.31 -13.49 -38.23
CA ASN A 79 3.92 -13.94 -38.26
C ASN A 79 3.71 -15.17 -37.36
N ILE A 80 4.66 -16.12 -37.34
CA ILE A 80 4.64 -17.25 -36.40
C ILE A 80 4.71 -16.74 -34.95
N PHE A 81 5.63 -15.82 -34.65
CA PHE A 81 5.72 -15.20 -33.33
C PHE A 81 4.41 -14.53 -32.90
N ALA A 82 3.81 -13.72 -33.78
CA ALA A 82 2.57 -13.00 -33.49
C ALA A 82 1.34 -13.89 -33.27
N THR A 83 1.44 -15.19 -33.62
CA THR A 83 0.35 -16.16 -33.50
C THR A 83 0.66 -17.18 -32.41
N GLU A 84 1.67 -18.03 -32.62
CA GLU A 84 2.01 -19.14 -31.73
C GLU A 84 2.51 -18.66 -30.37
N TYR A 85 3.56 -17.83 -30.33
CA TYR A 85 4.13 -17.35 -29.06
C TYR A 85 3.13 -16.50 -28.27
N VAL A 86 2.42 -15.59 -28.97
CA VAL A 86 1.36 -14.78 -28.35
C VAL A 86 0.25 -15.66 -27.78
N TYR A 87 -0.26 -16.64 -28.53
CA TYR A 87 -1.28 -17.57 -28.04
C TYR A 87 -0.79 -18.34 -26.80
N HIS A 88 0.43 -18.87 -26.84
CA HIS A 88 1.00 -19.59 -25.72
C HIS A 88 1.14 -18.73 -24.45
N SER A 89 1.42 -17.44 -24.61
CA SER A 89 1.51 -16.51 -23.48
C SER A 89 0.16 -16.16 -22.84
N ILE A 90 -0.97 -16.24 -23.57
CA ILE A 90 -2.29 -15.79 -23.08
C ILE A 90 -3.31 -16.91 -22.90
N LYS A 91 -3.05 -18.13 -23.38
CA LYS A 91 -4.06 -19.20 -23.42
C LYS A 91 -4.65 -19.55 -22.06
N TYR A 92 -3.87 -19.46 -20.98
CA TYR A 92 -4.31 -19.77 -19.62
C TYR A 92 -4.72 -18.54 -18.80
N ASP A 93 -4.62 -17.33 -19.37
CA ASP A 93 -5.06 -16.13 -18.68
C ASP A 93 -6.57 -16.20 -18.44
N LYS A 94 -6.98 -15.96 -17.19
CA LYS A 94 -8.39 -15.79 -16.84
C LYS A 94 -8.79 -14.36 -17.15
N THR A 95 -9.73 -14.18 -18.07
CA THR A 95 -10.18 -12.88 -18.61
C THR A 95 -11.71 -12.73 -18.57
N VAL A 96 -12.41 -13.76 -18.09
CA VAL A 96 -13.87 -13.82 -17.99
C VAL A 96 -14.31 -14.08 -16.56
N GLY A 97 -15.17 -13.21 -16.02
CA GLY A 97 -15.78 -13.41 -14.70
C GLY A 97 -14.77 -13.34 -13.56
N VAL A 98 -14.90 -14.21 -12.56
CA VAL A 98 -14.01 -14.27 -11.40
C VAL A 98 -12.66 -14.84 -11.82
N ILE A 99 -11.61 -14.02 -11.70
CA ILE A 99 -10.24 -14.40 -12.05
C ILE A 99 -9.42 -14.79 -10.83
N GLU A 100 -9.80 -14.29 -9.65
CA GLU A 100 -9.23 -14.65 -8.36
C GLU A 100 -10.34 -14.65 -7.31
N ASP A 101 -10.39 -15.72 -6.51
CA ASP A 101 -11.25 -15.82 -5.35
C ASP A 101 -10.37 -16.16 -4.15
N ASN A 102 -10.20 -15.21 -3.24
CA ASN A 102 -9.36 -15.36 -2.05
C ASN A 102 -10.25 -15.33 -0.82
N GLU A 103 -10.68 -16.52 -0.39
CA GLU A 103 -11.53 -16.72 0.78
C GLU A 103 -10.84 -16.26 2.07
N TYR A 104 -9.52 -16.44 2.19
CA TYR A 104 -8.75 -16.09 3.39
C TYR A 104 -8.66 -14.58 3.63
N GLU A 105 -8.52 -13.81 2.54
CA GLU A 105 -8.52 -12.33 2.60
C GLU A 105 -9.90 -11.72 2.31
N ASN A 106 -10.94 -12.54 2.14
CA ASN A 106 -12.33 -12.12 1.92
C ASN A 106 -12.52 -11.16 0.72
N PHE A 107 -11.86 -11.44 -0.41
CA PHE A 107 -12.08 -10.69 -1.63
C PHE A 107 -12.10 -11.55 -2.90
N GLN A 108 -12.77 -11.03 -3.93
CA GLN A 108 -12.74 -11.56 -5.30
C GLN A 108 -12.23 -10.49 -6.28
N LYS A 109 -11.52 -10.91 -7.33
CA LYS A 109 -11.22 -10.09 -8.50
C LYS A 109 -12.03 -10.58 -9.69
N ILE A 110 -12.70 -9.66 -10.38
CA ILE A 110 -13.54 -9.94 -11.55
C ILE A 110 -12.99 -9.18 -12.74
N ALA A 111 -12.73 -9.87 -13.85
CA ALA A 111 -12.29 -9.28 -15.10
C ALA A 111 -13.47 -8.74 -15.93
N GLU A 112 -13.33 -7.51 -16.40
CA GLU A 112 -14.21 -6.88 -17.37
C GLU A 112 -13.43 -6.40 -18.59
N PRO A 113 -13.96 -6.56 -19.82
CA PRO A 113 -13.37 -5.93 -20.99
C PRO A 113 -13.26 -4.41 -20.79
N VAL A 114 -12.25 -3.79 -21.39
CA VAL A 114 -12.14 -2.31 -21.42
C VAL A 114 -13.20 -1.69 -22.32
N GLY A 115 -13.65 -2.39 -23.36
CA GLY A 115 -14.64 -1.93 -24.35
C GLY A 115 -14.10 -2.02 -25.78
N ILE A 116 -14.48 -1.07 -26.64
CA ILE A 116 -13.99 -1.04 -28.02
C ILE A 116 -12.55 -0.52 -28.05
N ILE A 117 -11.66 -1.27 -28.69
CA ILE A 117 -10.25 -0.93 -28.86
C ILE A 117 -10.02 -0.34 -30.25
N MET A 118 -9.26 0.75 -30.33
CA MET A 118 -8.67 1.21 -31.59
C MET A 118 -7.25 0.65 -31.74
N GLY A 119 -7.01 -0.12 -32.79
CA GLY A 119 -5.69 -0.67 -33.12
C GLY A 119 -4.98 0.13 -34.21
N ILE A 120 -3.89 0.83 -33.90
CA ILE A 120 -3.05 1.50 -34.90
C ILE A 120 -1.89 0.58 -35.26
N THR A 121 -1.61 0.38 -36.55
CA THR A 121 -0.52 -0.52 -37.00
C THR A 121 0.54 0.21 -37.82
N PRO A 122 1.82 -0.18 -37.71
CA PRO A 122 2.90 0.43 -38.47
C PRO A 122 3.10 -0.28 -39.82
N VAL A 123 3.73 0.42 -40.77
CA VAL A 123 4.16 -0.15 -42.06
C VAL A 123 5.27 -1.21 -41.93
N THR A 124 6.01 -1.24 -40.81
CA THR A 124 7.14 -2.15 -40.59
C THR A 124 6.70 -3.57 -40.18
N ASN A 125 5.63 -3.67 -39.41
CA ASN A 125 5.10 -4.93 -38.83
C ASN A 125 3.60 -5.10 -39.12
N PRO A 126 3.13 -4.94 -40.37
CA PRO A 126 1.70 -4.74 -40.65
C PRO A 126 0.85 -5.96 -40.28
N THR A 127 1.19 -7.14 -40.81
CA THR A 127 0.43 -8.38 -40.58
C THR A 127 0.59 -8.90 -39.16
N SER A 128 1.83 -8.95 -38.66
CA SER A 128 2.16 -9.49 -37.35
C SER A 128 1.54 -8.66 -36.22
N THR A 129 1.60 -7.32 -36.27
CA THR A 129 0.95 -6.46 -35.27
C THR A 129 -0.57 -6.56 -35.33
N THR A 130 -1.16 -6.70 -36.53
CA THR A 130 -2.61 -6.91 -36.69
C THR A 130 -3.06 -8.19 -36.01
N MET A 131 -2.38 -9.31 -36.26
CA MET A 131 -2.71 -10.60 -35.64
C MET A 131 -2.52 -10.58 -34.12
N PHE A 132 -1.39 -10.07 -33.65
CA PHE A 132 -1.11 -9.92 -32.22
C PHE A 132 -2.21 -9.14 -31.50
N LYS A 133 -2.57 -7.94 -32.01
CA LYS A 133 -3.59 -7.08 -31.38
C LYS A 133 -4.97 -7.72 -31.39
N ALA A 134 -5.34 -8.39 -32.49
CA ALA A 134 -6.60 -9.09 -32.57
C ALA A 134 -6.68 -10.22 -31.53
N LEU A 135 -5.65 -11.07 -31.41
CA LEU A 135 -5.63 -12.18 -30.46
C LEU A 135 -5.81 -11.69 -29.01
N ILE A 136 -5.03 -10.70 -28.56
CA ILE A 136 -5.11 -10.21 -27.18
C ILE A 136 -6.43 -9.46 -26.90
N SER A 137 -7.02 -8.79 -27.90
CA SER A 137 -8.29 -8.07 -27.76
C SER A 137 -9.46 -9.04 -27.64
N ILE A 138 -9.51 -10.06 -28.49
CA ILE A 138 -10.58 -11.06 -28.45
C ILE A 138 -10.46 -11.96 -27.22
N LYS A 139 -9.24 -12.33 -26.80
CA LYS A 139 -8.99 -13.04 -25.51
C LYS A 139 -9.60 -12.32 -24.32
N THR A 140 -9.76 -11.00 -24.41
CA THR A 140 -10.28 -10.14 -23.35
C THR A 140 -11.69 -9.63 -23.61
N ARG A 141 -12.40 -10.20 -24.61
CA ARG A 141 -13.79 -9.84 -25.00
C ARG A 141 -13.96 -8.40 -25.52
N ASN A 142 -12.89 -7.82 -26.05
CA ASN A 142 -12.91 -6.47 -26.63
C ASN A 142 -13.00 -6.54 -28.16
N PRO A 143 -14.02 -5.94 -28.79
CA PRO A 143 -13.99 -5.67 -30.22
C PRO A 143 -12.86 -4.70 -30.56
N ILE A 144 -12.26 -4.87 -31.73
CA ILE A 144 -11.16 -4.02 -32.19
C ILE A 144 -11.45 -3.42 -33.57
N ILE A 145 -11.19 -2.12 -33.72
CA ILE A 145 -11.28 -1.41 -35.00
C ILE A 145 -9.88 -0.90 -35.36
N PHE A 146 -9.35 -1.33 -36.50
CA PHE A 146 -8.01 -0.97 -36.94
C PHE A 146 -7.96 0.29 -37.82
N GLY A 147 -6.98 1.14 -37.54
CA GLY A 147 -6.45 2.13 -38.48
C GLY A 147 -5.10 1.66 -39.01
N PHE A 148 -5.08 1.10 -40.22
CA PHE A 148 -3.83 0.62 -40.82
C PHE A 148 -3.05 1.75 -41.49
N HIS A 149 -1.73 1.56 -41.61
CA HIS A 149 -0.90 2.47 -42.37
C HIS A 149 -1.25 2.38 -43.88
N PRO A 150 -1.41 3.49 -44.62
CA PRO A 150 -1.83 3.46 -46.03
C PRO A 150 -0.94 2.59 -46.93
N SER A 151 0.37 2.62 -46.72
CA SER A 151 1.35 1.79 -47.47
C SER A 151 1.37 0.31 -47.10
N ALA A 152 0.49 -0.16 -46.20
CA ALA A 152 0.39 -1.57 -45.80
C ALA A 152 -1.09 -1.97 -45.54
N GLN A 153 -2.02 -1.30 -46.22
CA GLN A 153 -3.45 -1.44 -45.99
C GLN A 153 -3.95 -2.85 -46.34
N ASN A 154 -3.55 -3.38 -47.50
CA ASN A 154 -4.12 -4.62 -48.03
C ASN A 154 -3.63 -5.84 -47.27
N CYS A 155 -2.33 -5.94 -46.97
CA CYS A 155 -1.79 -7.05 -46.19
C CYS A 155 -2.34 -7.06 -44.75
N SER A 156 -2.49 -5.89 -44.12
CA SER A 156 -3.07 -5.78 -42.78
C SER A 156 -4.56 -6.15 -42.77
N ARG A 157 -5.32 -5.66 -43.76
CA ARG A 157 -6.73 -6.02 -43.95
C ARG A 157 -6.90 -7.53 -44.11
N GLU A 158 -6.05 -8.16 -44.93
CA GLU A 158 -6.12 -9.59 -45.16
C GLU A 158 -5.83 -10.39 -43.89
N ALA A 159 -4.84 -9.99 -43.09
CA ALA A 159 -4.58 -10.58 -41.77
C ALA A 159 -5.79 -10.45 -40.83
N ALA A 160 -6.40 -9.26 -40.76
CA ALA A 160 -7.60 -9.05 -39.94
C ALA A 160 -8.79 -9.89 -40.43
N ARG A 161 -9.01 -9.99 -41.75
CA ARG A 161 -10.08 -10.78 -42.38
C ARG A 161 -9.94 -12.27 -42.03
N ILE A 162 -8.75 -12.84 -42.17
CA ILE A 162 -8.49 -14.26 -41.85
C ILE A 162 -8.83 -14.57 -40.39
N LEU A 163 -8.38 -13.71 -39.46
CA LEU A 163 -8.67 -13.90 -38.04
C LEU A 163 -10.16 -13.70 -37.73
N LEU A 164 -10.81 -12.71 -38.36
CA LEU A 164 -12.25 -12.50 -38.21
C LEU A 164 -13.06 -13.71 -38.66
N GLU A 165 -12.79 -14.24 -39.85
CA GLU A 165 -13.49 -15.41 -40.38
C GLU A 165 -13.30 -16.64 -39.49
N ALA A 166 -12.08 -16.85 -38.99
CA ALA A 166 -11.79 -17.92 -38.04
C ALA A 166 -12.55 -17.73 -36.72
N ALA A 167 -12.58 -16.50 -36.18
CA ALA A 167 -13.29 -16.18 -34.96
C ALA A 167 -14.79 -16.42 -35.09
N VAL A 168 -15.41 -15.88 -36.15
CA VAL A 168 -16.85 -15.99 -36.41
C VAL A 168 -17.28 -17.43 -36.64
N LYS A 169 -16.47 -18.21 -37.37
CA LYS A 169 -16.72 -19.66 -37.56
C LYS A 169 -16.78 -20.43 -36.23
N HIS A 170 -16.10 -19.94 -35.19
CA HIS A 170 -16.05 -20.56 -33.86
C HIS A 170 -16.94 -19.85 -32.83
N GLY A 171 -17.87 -19.01 -33.29
CA GLY A 171 -18.93 -18.42 -32.47
C GLY A 171 -18.69 -16.98 -32.05
N ALA A 172 -17.60 -16.33 -32.48
CA ALA A 172 -17.41 -14.90 -32.22
C ALA A 172 -18.46 -14.04 -32.97
N PRO A 173 -18.79 -12.84 -32.48
CA PRO A 173 -19.68 -11.91 -33.18
C PRO A 173 -19.11 -11.46 -34.53
N ALA A 174 -19.98 -11.26 -35.52
CA ALA A 174 -19.60 -10.99 -36.92
C ALA A 174 -18.70 -9.77 -37.14
N ASP A 175 -18.83 -8.74 -36.30
CA ASP A 175 -18.09 -7.47 -36.42
C ASP A 175 -17.11 -7.25 -35.25
N CYS A 176 -16.60 -8.33 -34.64
CA CYS A 176 -15.67 -8.22 -33.51
C CYS A 176 -14.27 -7.71 -33.90
N ILE A 177 -13.91 -7.82 -35.18
CA ILE A 177 -12.68 -7.28 -35.75
C ILE A 177 -13.07 -6.48 -36.99
N GLN A 178 -12.74 -5.19 -37.01
CA GLN A 178 -13.07 -4.25 -38.09
C GLN A 178 -11.85 -3.39 -38.43
N TRP A 179 -11.93 -2.64 -39.52
CA TRP A 179 -10.90 -1.69 -39.95
C TRP A 179 -11.50 -0.54 -40.75
N ILE A 180 -10.74 0.53 -40.94
CA ILE A 180 -11.07 1.63 -41.86
C ILE A 180 -10.70 1.19 -43.29
N ASP A 181 -11.67 1.11 -44.20
CA ASP A 181 -11.46 0.61 -45.58
C ASP A 181 -10.58 1.53 -46.42
N ASP A 182 -10.91 2.83 -46.46
CA ASP A 182 -10.07 3.85 -47.09
C ASP A 182 -9.41 4.71 -46.00
N PRO A 183 -8.11 4.50 -45.70
CA PRO A 183 -7.42 5.18 -44.61
C PRO A 183 -7.22 6.65 -44.95
N SER A 184 -7.71 7.52 -44.06
CA SER A 184 -7.45 8.96 -44.10
C SER A 184 -7.18 9.50 -42.69
N MET A 185 -6.51 10.65 -42.60
CA MET A 185 -6.30 11.33 -41.32
C MET A 185 -7.63 11.68 -40.66
N ASP A 186 -8.63 12.12 -41.43
CA ASP A 186 -9.95 12.49 -40.90
C ASP A 186 -10.68 11.29 -40.30
N ARG A 187 -10.69 10.13 -40.97
CA ARG A 187 -11.32 8.91 -40.45
C ARG A 187 -10.57 8.35 -39.24
N THR A 188 -9.23 8.37 -39.28
CA THR A 188 -8.39 7.94 -38.15
C THR A 188 -8.62 8.81 -36.92
N ASN A 189 -8.65 10.13 -37.11
CA ASN A 189 -8.93 11.09 -36.03
C ASN A 189 -10.36 10.98 -35.51
N ALA A 190 -11.34 10.78 -36.40
CA ALA A 190 -12.74 10.56 -36.00
C ALA A 190 -12.87 9.31 -35.12
N LEU A 191 -12.25 8.19 -35.49
CA LEU A 191 -12.23 6.97 -34.68
C LEU A 191 -11.52 7.19 -33.34
N MET A 192 -10.33 7.79 -33.38
CA MET A 192 -9.52 8.07 -32.20
C MET A 192 -10.28 8.90 -31.17
N ASN A 193 -11.06 9.89 -31.61
CA ASN A 193 -11.82 10.79 -30.73
C ASN A 193 -13.27 10.34 -30.45
N HIS A 194 -13.74 9.22 -31.02
CA HIS A 194 -15.13 8.78 -30.87
C HIS A 194 -15.46 8.31 -29.44
N ASN A 195 -16.50 8.82 -28.79
CA ASN A 195 -16.79 8.54 -27.37
C ASN A 195 -16.76 7.05 -26.96
N ASP A 196 -17.26 6.15 -27.80
CA ASP A 196 -17.33 4.71 -27.49
C ASP A 196 -16.02 3.92 -27.65
N VAL A 197 -14.96 4.51 -28.23
CA VAL A 197 -13.63 3.87 -28.20
C VAL A 197 -13.05 4.06 -26.81
N ALA A 198 -12.87 2.95 -26.10
CA ALA A 198 -12.45 2.93 -24.70
C ALA A 198 -10.92 2.96 -24.52
N LEU A 199 -10.17 2.37 -25.45
CA LEU A 199 -8.71 2.28 -25.36
C LEU A 199 -8.05 2.31 -26.74
N ILE A 200 -6.89 2.96 -26.84
CA ILE A 200 -6.11 3.01 -28.08
C ILE A 200 -4.79 2.24 -27.92
N LEU A 201 -4.56 1.25 -28.78
CA LEU A 201 -3.27 0.59 -28.94
C LEU A 201 -2.47 1.30 -30.03
N ALA A 202 -1.60 2.24 -29.65
CA ALA A 202 -0.88 3.11 -30.59
C ALA A 202 0.52 2.57 -30.92
N THR A 203 0.61 1.72 -31.95
CA THR A 203 1.91 1.23 -32.46
C THR A 203 2.22 1.95 -33.78
N GLY A 204 3.04 2.99 -33.71
CA GLY A 204 3.37 3.83 -34.86
C GLY A 204 4.40 4.89 -34.49
N GLY A 205 4.64 5.82 -35.40
CA GLY A 205 5.58 6.92 -35.16
C GLY A 205 5.15 7.83 -34.00
N SER A 206 6.10 8.56 -33.44
CA SER A 206 5.92 9.45 -32.28
C SER A 206 4.77 10.45 -32.42
N GLY A 207 4.51 10.96 -33.64
CA GLY A 207 3.38 11.84 -33.91
C GLY A 207 2.01 11.19 -33.67
N MET A 208 1.86 9.93 -34.09
CA MET A 208 0.62 9.18 -33.92
C MET A 208 0.41 8.75 -32.45
N VAL A 209 1.48 8.37 -31.77
CA VAL A 209 1.44 8.09 -30.33
C VAL A 209 1.05 9.34 -29.55
N ARG A 210 1.63 10.49 -29.88
CA ARG A 210 1.26 11.78 -29.27
C ARG A 210 -0.23 12.09 -29.49
N ALA A 211 -0.75 11.87 -30.70
CA ALA A 211 -2.17 12.07 -30.99
C ALA A 211 -3.06 11.17 -30.12
N ALA A 212 -2.70 9.89 -29.98
CA ALA A 212 -3.44 8.94 -29.13
C ALA A 212 -3.46 9.36 -27.65
N TYR A 213 -2.35 9.90 -27.11
CA TYR A 213 -2.33 10.44 -25.75
C TYR A 213 -3.01 11.83 -25.61
N SER A 214 -3.32 12.51 -26.72
CA SER A 214 -3.95 13.84 -26.69
C SER A 214 -5.47 13.82 -26.84
N CYS A 215 -6.08 12.66 -27.08
CA CYS A 215 -7.52 12.55 -27.37
C CYS A 215 -8.39 12.30 -26.12
N GLY A 216 -7.83 12.45 -24.90
CA GLY A 216 -8.57 12.31 -23.65
C GLY A 216 -8.93 10.87 -23.26
N LYS A 217 -8.29 9.86 -23.86
CA LYS A 217 -8.57 8.45 -23.63
C LYS A 217 -7.37 7.68 -23.11
N PRO A 218 -7.58 6.56 -22.40
CA PRO A 218 -6.52 5.59 -22.14
C PRO A 218 -5.85 5.17 -23.45
N ALA A 219 -4.55 5.37 -23.54
CA ALA A 219 -3.74 4.93 -24.66
C ALA A 219 -2.57 4.08 -24.14
N LEU A 220 -2.26 3.00 -24.85
CA LEU A 220 -1.05 2.20 -24.69
C LEU A 220 -0.21 2.43 -25.95
N GLY A 221 0.68 3.41 -25.86
CA GLY A 221 1.59 3.77 -26.95
C GLY A 221 2.96 3.11 -26.83
N VAL A 222 3.75 3.33 -27.87
CA VAL A 222 5.16 2.94 -27.97
C VAL A 222 6.06 4.18 -28.12
N GLY A 223 7.37 3.99 -28.08
CA GLY A 223 8.36 5.01 -28.40
C GLY A 223 9.33 4.53 -29.49
N PRO A 224 10.13 5.44 -30.08
CA PRO A 224 11.24 5.04 -30.94
C PRO A 224 12.31 4.27 -30.16
N GLY A 225 13.06 3.41 -30.84
CA GLY A 225 14.10 2.57 -30.23
C GLY A 225 15.49 2.92 -30.75
N ASN A 226 16.22 3.76 -30.04
CA ASN A 226 17.65 3.99 -30.27
C ASN A 226 18.51 3.10 -29.37
N VAL A 227 18.57 1.80 -29.69
CA VAL A 227 19.13 0.78 -28.79
C VAL A 227 20.66 0.73 -28.84
N PRO A 228 21.39 1.00 -27.74
CA PRO A 228 22.82 0.71 -27.65
C PRO A 228 23.06 -0.77 -27.30
N CYS A 229 24.12 -1.33 -27.90
CA CYS A 229 24.68 -2.63 -27.53
C CYS A 229 26.10 -2.43 -27.00
N PHE A 230 26.31 -2.62 -25.71
CA PHE A 230 27.62 -2.52 -25.08
C PHE A 230 28.28 -3.89 -24.95
N ILE A 231 29.41 -4.10 -25.64
CA ILE A 231 30.23 -5.31 -25.55
C ILE A 231 31.41 -5.01 -24.61
N GLU A 232 31.27 -5.47 -23.37
CA GLU A 232 32.26 -5.35 -22.29
C GLU A 232 33.37 -6.40 -22.48
N LYS A 233 34.58 -6.11 -22.02
CA LYS A 233 35.79 -6.92 -22.27
C LYS A 233 35.70 -8.39 -21.80
N THR A 234 34.80 -8.74 -20.89
CA THR A 234 34.58 -10.11 -20.38
C THR A 234 33.54 -10.90 -21.17
N ALA A 235 32.87 -10.28 -22.15
CA ALA A 235 31.86 -10.92 -22.98
C ALA A 235 32.40 -12.15 -23.74
N ASP A 236 31.52 -13.13 -24.01
CA ASP A 236 31.79 -14.09 -25.09
C ASP A 236 31.65 -13.36 -26.43
N ILE A 237 32.80 -13.04 -27.04
CA ILE A 237 32.87 -12.28 -28.28
C ILE A 237 32.18 -13.02 -29.46
N ASN A 238 32.20 -14.35 -29.49
CA ASN A 238 31.56 -15.09 -30.58
C ASN A 238 30.04 -14.98 -30.50
N GLN A 239 29.51 -15.12 -29.29
CA GLN A 239 28.08 -14.95 -29.04
C GLN A 239 27.68 -13.49 -29.30
N ALA A 240 28.38 -12.52 -28.70
CA ALA A 240 28.05 -11.10 -28.81
C ALA A 240 27.99 -10.60 -30.28
N VAL A 241 28.96 -11.01 -31.11
CA VAL A 241 28.95 -10.65 -32.53
C VAL A 241 27.83 -11.35 -33.29
N THR A 242 27.58 -12.64 -33.00
CA THR A 242 26.48 -13.40 -33.63
C THR A 242 25.13 -12.78 -33.30
N ASP A 243 24.88 -12.48 -32.03
CA ASP A 243 23.63 -11.90 -31.53
C ASP A 243 23.37 -10.52 -32.12
N LEU A 244 24.39 -9.65 -32.13
CA LEU A 244 24.33 -8.32 -32.72
C LEU A 244 23.95 -8.40 -34.21
N ILE A 245 24.62 -9.27 -34.98
CA ILE A 245 24.35 -9.41 -36.42
C ILE A 245 22.96 -10.00 -36.65
N LEU A 246 22.62 -11.09 -35.96
CA LEU A 246 21.32 -11.74 -36.03
C LEU A 246 20.18 -10.75 -35.80
N SER A 247 20.27 -9.98 -34.72
CA SER A 247 19.25 -9.00 -34.34
C SER A 247 19.14 -7.85 -35.33
N LYS A 248 20.28 -7.30 -35.78
CA LYS A 248 20.31 -6.12 -36.66
C LYS A 248 19.95 -6.43 -38.11
N SER A 249 20.27 -7.63 -38.60
CA SER A 249 19.89 -8.04 -39.96
C SER A 249 18.45 -8.54 -40.07
N PHE A 250 17.81 -8.92 -38.96
CA PHE A 250 16.46 -9.46 -38.96
C PHE A 250 15.43 -8.46 -39.53
N ASP A 251 14.74 -8.87 -40.59
CA ASP A 251 13.82 -8.08 -41.40
C ASP A 251 14.45 -6.73 -41.82
N ASN A 252 15.74 -6.76 -42.18
CA ASN A 252 16.56 -5.58 -42.47
C ASN A 252 16.54 -4.53 -41.34
N GLY A 253 16.57 -4.96 -40.07
CA GLY A 253 16.68 -4.05 -38.93
C GLY A 253 15.45 -3.17 -38.69
N MET A 254 14.27 -3.59 -39.16
CA MET A 254 13.01 -2.82 -39.03
C MET A 254 12.32 -2.95 -37.67
N ILE A 255 12.76 -3.88 -36.81
CA ILE A 255 12.23 -3.95 -35.46
C ILE A 255 12.82 -2.79 -34.65
N CYS A 256 11.97 -2.02 -33.97
CA CYS A 256 12.37 -0.86 -33.17
C CYS A 256 13.36 -1.22 -32.05
N ALA A 257 13.31 -2.46 -31.56
CA ALA A 257 14.28 -2.96 -30.59
C ALA A 257 15.64 -3.34 -31.19
N SER A 258 15.84 -3.29 -32.51
CA SER A 258 17.13 -3.62 -33.12
C SER A 258 18.21 -2.61 -32.75
N GLU A 259 19.44 -3.08 -32.62
CA GLU A 259 20.60 -2.31 -32.22
C GLU A 259 20.84 -1.16 -33.20
N GLN A 260 21.05 0.04 -32.67
CA GLN A 260 21.38 1.22 -33.46
C GLN A 260 22.84 1.62 -33.29
N ALA A 261 23.47 1.19 -32.20
CA ALA A 261 24.88 1.40 -31.94
C ALA A 261 25.50 0.15 -31.30
N VAL A 262 26.76 -0.13 -31.65
CA VAL A 262 27.64 -1.05 -30.91
C VAL A 262 28.75 -0.23 -30.24
N ILE A 263 28.93 -0.46 -28.95
CA ILE A 263 29.92 0.20 -28.10
C ILE A 263 30.86 -0.90 -27.62
N ILE A 264 32.16 -0.78 -27.88
CA ILE A 264 33.11 -1.87 -27.65
C ILE A 264 34.29 -1.33 -26.84
N GLU A 265 34.66 -2.05 -25.77
CA GLU A 265 35.85 -1.70 -25.01
C GLU A 265 37.15 -1.93 -25.82
N GLU A 266 38.09 -1.00 -25.65
CA GLU A 266 39.37 -0.96 -26.34
C GLU A 266 40.15 -2.29 -26.33
N PRO A 267 40.26 -3.05 -25.22
CA PRO A 267 40.99 -4.31 -25.19
C PRO A 267 40.47 -5.39 -26.14
N ILE A 268 39.20 -5.34 -26.54
CA ILE A 268 38.57 -6.34 -27.41
C ILE A 268 38.12 -5.78 -28.76
N PHE A 269 38.32 -4.48 -29.01
CA PHE A 269 37.82 -3.77 -30.19
C PHE A 269 38.23 -4.42 -31.52
N ASP A 270 39.53 -4.67 -31.71
CA ASP A 270 40.05 -5.23 -32.96
C ASP A 270 39.57 -6.67 -33.20
N GLN A 271 39.39 -7.44 -32.13
CA GLN A 271 38.89 -8.81 -32.20
C GLN A 271 37.41 -8.84 -32.61
N VAL A 272 36.59 -7.97 -32.00
CA VAL A 272 35.17 -7.81 -32.33
C VAL A 272 35.03 -7.32 -33.78
N LYS A 273 35.74 -6.26 -34.16
CA LYS A 273 35.71 -5.70 -35.52
C LYS A 273 36.10 -6.74 -36.57
N LYS A 274 37.19 -7.49 -36.35
CA LYS A 274 37.62 -8.56 -37.26
C LYS A 274 36.54 -9.64 -37.43
N LYS A 275 35.87 -10.03 -36.35
CA LYS A 275 34.78 -11.03 -36.40
C LYS A 275 33.53 -10.50 -37.07
N MET A 276 33.17 -9.24 -36.86
CA MET A 276 32.07 -8.59 -37.58
C MET A 276 32.33 -8.58 -39.09
N ILE A 277 33.54 -8.20 -39.52
CA ILE A 277 33.94 -8.21 -40.93
C ILE A 277 33.85 -9.64 -41.50
N ALA A 278 34.40 -10.62 -40.78
CA ALA A 278 34.34 -12.03 -41.20
C ALA A 278 32.91 -12.58 -41.34
N ASN A 279 31.93 -11.97 -40.67
CA ASN A 279 30.52 -12.37 -40.72
C ASN A 279 29.65 -11.50 -41.64
N GLY A 280 30.27 -10.64 -42.46
CA GLY A 280 29.59 -9.86 -43.50
C GLY A 280 29.22 -8.44 -43.12
N CYS A 281 29.77 -7.88 -42.05
CA CYS A 281 29.67 -6.43 -41.78
C CYS A 281 30.72 -5.67 -42.61
N TYR A 282 30.33 -4.55 -43.21
CA TYR A 282 31.23 -3.66 -43.95
C TYR A 282 31.47 -2.38 -43.15
N PHE A 283 32.72 -2.15 -42.74
CA PHE A 283 33.12 -0.92 -42.04
C PHE A 283 33.46 0.16 -43.08
N VAL A 284 32.65 1.23 -43.11
CA VAL A 284 32.86 2.32 -44.06
C VAL A 284 34.06 3.19 -43.68
N ASN A 285 34.76 3.71 -44.68
CA ASN A 285 35.79 4.72 -44.46
C ASN A 285 35.18 6.12 -44.20
N LYS A 286 36.01 7.13 -43.93
CA LYS A 286 35.52 8.48 -43.57
C LYS A 286 34.66 9.13 -44.66
N ASP A 287 35.03 8.98 -45.94
CA ASP A 287 34.30 9.56 -47.06
C ASP A 287 32.96 8.84 -47.29
N GLU A 288 32.99 7.51 -47.22
CA GLU A 288 31.79 6.67 -47.27
C GLU A 288 30.85 6.94 -46.08
N ALA A 289 31.38 7.17 -44.88
CA ALA A 289 30.59 7.52 -43.70
C ALA A 289 29.84 8.86 -43.88
N ALA A 290 30.46 9.85 -44.52
CA ALA A 290 29.81 11.12 -44.83
C ALA A 290 28.66 10.94 -45.84
N LYS A 291 28.88 10.15 -46.90
CA LYS A 291 27.83 9.79 -47.86
C LYS A 291 26.68 9.03 -47.21
N LEU A 292 27.02 8.03 -46.40
CA LEU A 292 26.05 7.23 -45.65
C LEU A 292 25.24 8.08 -44.69
N THR A 293 25.87 9.04 -43.99
CA THR A 293 25.17 9.99 -43.11
C THR A 293 24.14 10.80 -43.87
N ALA A 294 24.52 11.37 -45.02
CA ALA A 294 23.64 12.18 -45.86
C ALA A 294 22.48 11.37 -46.48
N GLY A 295 22.73 10.11 -46.84
CA GLY A 295 21.71 9.23 -47.43
C GLY A 295 20.78 8.57 -46.40
N ALA A 296 21.29 8.22 -45.21
CA ALA A 296 20.54 7.45 -44.22
C ALA A 296 19.71 8.30 -43.25
N ILE A 297 20.12 9.54 -42.98
CA ILE A 297 19.49 10.41 -42.00
C ILE A 297 19.08 11.74 -42.64
N ASN A 298 17.85 12.16 -42.41
CA ASN A 298 17.45 13.54 -42.68
C ASN A 298 18.11 14.44 -41.62
N VAL A 299 19.16 15.17 -42.02
CA VAL A 299 20.01 15.96 -41.12
C VAL A 299 19.22 17.09 -40.42
N GLU A 300 18.23 17.68 -41.09
CA GLU A 300 17.41 18.76 -40.53
C GLU A 300 16.51 18.28 -39.40
N LYS A 301 15.91 17.10 -39.57
CA LYS A 301 14.99 16.50 -38.59
C LYS A 301 15.69 15.57 -37.61
N CYS A 302 16.96 15.23 -37.85
CA CYS A 302 17.70 14.18 -37.16
C CYS A 302 16.86 12.89 -37.03
N ALA A 303 16.21 12.50 -38.13
CA ALA A 303 15.32 11.35 -38.22
C ALA A 303 15.71 10.48 -39.41
N VAL A 304 15.41 9.18 -39.34
CA VAL A 304 15.68 8.23 -40.42
C VAL A 304 15.11 8.71 -41.75
N ASN A 305 15.88 8.56 -42.83
CA ASN A 305 15.36 8.74 -44.18
C ASN A 305 14.36 7.61 -44.50
N PRO A 306 13.08 7.90 -44.79
CA PRO A 306 12.08 6.86 -45.04
C PRO A 306 12.44 5.92 -46.19
N ALA A 307 13.28 6.36 -47.14
CA ALA A 307 13.69 5.56 -48.29
C ALA A 307 14.58 4.35 -47.90
N ILE A 308 15.33 4.44 -46.79
CA ILE A 308 16.24 3.37 -46.37
C ILE A 308 15.58 2.34 -45.44
N VAL A 309 14.39 2.65 -44.90
CA VAL A 309 13.72 1.81 -43.90
C VAL A 309 13.41 0.43 -44.48
N GLY A 310 14.00 -0.61 -43.88
CA GLY A 310 13.84 -2.00 -44.32
C GLY A 310 14.50 -2.38 -45.64
N GLN A 311 15.36 -1.53 -46.19
CA GLN A 311 16.17 -1.87 -47.36
C GLN A 311 17.40 -2.67 -46.93
N SER A 312 17.93 -3.49 -47.84
CA SER A 312 19.16 -4.25 -47.58
C SER A 312 20.37 -3.32 -47.48
N ALA A 313 21.43 -3.76 -46.80
CA ALA A 313 22.68 -2.99 -46.69
C ALA A 313 23.27 -2.63 -48.06
N VAL A 314 23.18 -3.54 -49.03
CA VAL A 314 23.64 -3.32 -50.42
C VAL A 314 22.81 -2.25 -51.11
N ALA A 315 21.48 -2.29 -50.99
CA ALA A 315 20.60 -1.28 -51.59
C ALA A 315 20.86 0.11 -51.00
N ILE A 316 21.06 0.19 -49.68
CA ILE A 316 21.38 1.45 -48.99
C ILE A 316 22.74 1.99 -49.45
N ALA A 317 23.75 1.12 -49.56
CA ALA A 317 25.07 1.52 -50.07
C ALA A 317 24.96 2.10 -51.49
N GLN A 318 24.19 1.44 -52.37
CA GLN A 318 23.93 1.93 -53.73
C GLN A 318 23.21 3.29 -53.73
N MET A 319 22.19 3.48 -52.89
CA MET A 319 21.50 4.77 -52.72
C MET A 319 22.44 5.88 -52.26
N CYS A 320 23.47 5.54 -51.48
CA CYS A 320 24.47 6.48 -50.98
C CYS A 320 25.70 6.64 -51.89
N GLY A 321 25.78 5.92 -53.02
CA GLY A 321 26.95 5.94 -53.90
C GLY A 321 28.21 5.32 -53.27
N ILE A 322 28.03 4.21 -52.56
CA ILE A 322 29.07 3.39 -51.92
C ILE A 322 29.03 1.99 -52.55
N GLU A 323 30.18 1.46 -52.95
CA GLU A 323 30.29 0.09 -53.48
C GLU A 323 30.64 -0.87 -52.35
N VAL A 324 29.83 -1.92 -52.17
CA VAL A 324 30.04 -2.94 -51.15
C VAL A 324 29.85 -4.35 -51.73
N PRO A 325 30.47 -5.40 -51.16
CA PRO A 325 30.23 -6.77 -51.59
C PRO A 325 28.74 -7.15 -51.52
N ALA A 326 28.27 -7.97 -52.46
CA ALA A 326 26.88 -8.42 -52.52
C ALA A 326 26.42 -9.22 -51.28
N SER A 327 27.37 -9.81 -50.54
CA SER A 327 27.13 -10.54 -49.30
C SER A 327 27.09 -9.65 -48.05
N THR A 328 27.15 -8.32 -48.21
CA THR A 328 27.15 -7.37 -47.08
C THR A 328 25.81 -7.42 -46.35
N LYS A 329 25.86 -7.72 -45.05
CA LYS A 329 24.70 -7.79 -44.17
C LYS A 329 24.40 -6.49 -43.47
N ILE A 330 25.44 -5.77 -43.01
CA ILE A 330 25.31 -4.55 -42.19
C ILE A 330 26.40 -3.55 -42.59
N LEU A 331 26.03 -2.27 -42.75
CA LEU A 331 26.98 -1.16 -42.88
C LEU A 331 27.31 -0.60 -41.49
N VAL A 332 28.59 -0.49 -41.17
CA VAL A 332 29.06 -0.04 -39.85
C VAL A 332 29.90 1.22 -39.99
N ALA A 333 29.52 2.30 -39.31
CA ALA A 333 30.25 3.57 -39.31
C ALA A 333 30.83 3.85 -37.92
N GLU A 334 32.15 3.98 -37.84
CA GLU A 334 32.82 4.46 -36.62
C GLU A 334 32.60 5.97 -36.46
N ILE A 335 32.03 6.38 -35.34
CA ILE A 335 31.69 7.78 -35.05
C ILE A 335 32.16 8.18 -33.64
N GLU A 336 32.42 9.48 -33.45
CA GLU A 336 33.11 9.96 -32.23
C GLU A 336 32.16 10.30 -31.07
N GLY A 337 30.88 10.61 -31.35
CA GLY A 337 29.91 11.00 -30.33
C GLY A 337 28.46 10.79 -30.72
N VAL A 338 27.54 11.25 -29.85
CA VAL A 338 26.09 11.12 -29.99
C VAL A 338 25.44 12.49 -30.18
N GLY A 339 24.34 12.54 -30.92
CA GLY A 339 23.48 13.72 -31.04
C GLY A 339 23.48 14.34 -32.44
N VAL A 340 22.96 15.56 -32.55
CA VAL A 340 22.72 16.24 -33.83
C VAL A 340 23.99 16.47 -34.66
N LYS A 341 25.17 16.57 -34.01
CA LYS A 341 26.47 16.67 -34.70
C LYS A 341 26.93 15.35 -35.31
N PHE A 342 26.35 14.23 -34.87
CA PHE A 342 26.65 12.88 -35.31
C PHE A 342 25.34 12.18 -35.72
N PRO A 343 24.70 12.56 -36.85
CA PRO A 343 23.33 12.14 -37.16
C PRO A 343 23.13 10.61 -37.23
N LEU A 344 24.16 9.85 -37.63
CA LEU A 344 24.13 8.37 -37.64
C LEU A 344 23.96 7.75 -36.24
N SER A 345 24.12 8.53 -35.17
CA SER A 345 23.82 8.10 -33.80
C SER A 345 22.33 7.97 -33.49
N ALA A 346 21.43 8.48 -34.36
CA ALA A 346 19.97 8.34 -34.23
C ALA A 346 19.47 6.93 -34.63
N GLU A 347 18.16 6.68 -34.45
CA GLU A 347 17.48 5.48 -34.95
C GLU A 347 17.49 5.42 -36.48
N LYS A 348 17.76 4.23 -37.05
CA LYS A 348 17.97 4.02 -38.50
C LYS A 348 17.03 3.00 -39.15
N LEU A 349 16.31 2.17 -38.39
CA LEU A 349 15.34 1.15 -38.86
C LEU A 349 15.75 0.39 -40.15
N SER A 350 17.04 0.07 -40.24
CA SER A 350 17.73 -0.48 -41.41
C SER A 350 19.01 -1.19 -40.93
N PRO A 351 19.70 -1.99 -41.77
CA PRO A 351 20.95 -2.66 -41.41
C PRO A 351 22.16 -1.69 -41.46
N VAL A 352 22.04 -0.55 -40.76
CA VAL A 352 23.10 0.44 -40.57
C VAL A 352 23.35 0.60 -39.06
N LEU A 353 24.62 0.57 -38.65
CA LEU A 353 25.04 0.55 -37.25
C LEU A 353 26.12 1.59 -36.97
N ALA A 354 25.97 2.37 -35.90
CA ALA A 354 27.05 3.20 -35.38
C ALA A 354 28.00 2.34 -34.54
N CYS A 355 29.31 2.60 -34.61
CA CYS A 355 30.32 1.91 -33.81
C CYS A 355 31.13 2.91 -32.97
N TYR A 356 31.27 2.61 -31.68
CA TYR A 356 32.04 3.41 -30.73
C TYR A 356 33.12 2.56 -30.08
N LYS A 357 34.35 3.09 -30.04
CA LYS A 357 35.44 2.55 -29.22
C LYS A 357 35.51 3.33 -27.91
N VAL A 358 35.44 2.63 -26.77
CA VAL A 358 35.52 3.23 -25.43
C VAL A 358 36.65 2.59 -24.63
N LYS A 359 37.25 3.31 -23.67
CA LYS A 359 38.41 2.80 -22.92
C LYS A 359 38.04 1.90 -21.76
N THR A 360 36.89 2.14 -21.15
CA THR A 360 36.46 1.48 -19.91
C THR A 360 34.98 1.16 -19.92
N ALA A 361 34.57 0.19 -19.10
CA ALA A 361 33.16 -0.11 -18.85
C ALA A 361 32.34 1.11 -18.42
N ALA A 362 32.89 2.00 -17.59
CA ALA A 362 32.19 3.22 -17.17
C ALA A 362 31.90 4.16 -18.35
N GLU A 363 32.87 4.34 -19.25
CA GLU A 363 32.69 5.11 -20.49
C GLU A 363 31.70 4.43 -21.44
N GLY A 364 31.71 3.10 -21.53
CA GLY A 364 30.76 2.32 -22.32
C GLY A 364 29.32 2.47 -21.85
N ILE A 365 29.12 2.40 -20.53
CA ILE A 365 27.82 2.63 -19.89
C ILE A 365 27.32 4.06 -20.17
N GLU A 366 28.19 5.07 -20.03
CA GLU A 366 27.77 6.46 -20.26
C GLU A 366 27.46 6.71 -21.75
N ARG A 367 28.27 6.16 -22.66
CA ARG A 367 27.99 6.24 -24.11
C ARG A 367 26.66 5.57 -24.45
N ALA A 368 26.33 4.44 -23.82
CA ALA A 368 25.04 3.80 -23.99
C ALA A 368 23.90 4.71 -23.51
N ALA A 369 24.08 5.39 -22.37
CA ALA A 369 23.10 6.33 -21.85
C ALA A 369 22.90 7.55 -22.75
N GLU A 370 23.96 8.09 -23.36
CA GLU A 370 23.87 9.15 -24.36
C GLU A 370 23.03 8.72 -25.57
N VAL A 371 23.25 7.50 -26.08
CA VAL A 371 22.47 6.94 -27.21
C VAL A 371 20.99 6.82 -26.84
N VAL A 372 20.68 6.28 -25.65
CA VAL A 372 19.29 6.17 -25.16
C VAL A 372 18.64 7.54 -25.02
N ALA A 373 19.35 8.53 -24.44
CA ALA A 373 18.84 9.89 -24.31
C ALA A 373 18.53 10.53 -25.68
N PHE A 374 19.28 10.14 -26.72
CA PHE A 374 19.05 10.59 -28.09
C PHE A 374 18.03 9.69 -28.84
N GLY A 375 16.80 9.63 -28.33
CA GLY A 375 15.66 9.03 -29.05
C GLY A 375 15.40 7.54 -28.79
N GLY A 376 15.94 6.97 -27.70
CA GLY A 376 15.65 5.59 -27.25
C GLY A 376 15.08 5.48 -25.83
N MET A 377 14.79 6.62 -25.18
CA MET A 377 14.32 6.71 -23.80
C MET A 377 13.14 5.76 -23.53
N GLY A 378 13.33 4.86 -22.56
CA GLY A 378 12.32 3.91 -22.12
C GLY A 378 12.18 2.66 -22.97
N HIS A 379 12.82 2.55 -24.14
CA HIS A 379 12.66 1.42 -25.04
C HIS A 379 13.50 0.21 -24.62
N SER A 380 14.70 0.03 -25.19
CA SER A 380 15.58 -1.12 -24.90
C SER A 380 17.05 -0.74 -24.87
N SER A 381 17.86 -1.49 -24.12
CA SER A 381 19.31 -1.44 -24.13
C SER A 381 19.89 -2.84 -24.00
N VAL A 382 21.09 -3.08 -24.54
CA VAL A 382 21.75 -4.40 -24.54
C VAL A 382 23.16 -4.30 -23.98
N ILE A 383 23.54 -5.28 -23.18
CA ILE A 383 24.91 -5.50 -22.72
C ILE A 383 25.32 -6.95 -22.96
N HIS A 384 26.51 -7.15 -23.51
CA HIS A 384 27.21 -8.43 -23.48
C HIS A 384 28.35 -8.33 -22.47
N SER A 385 28.29 -9.15 -21.42
CA SER A 385 29.25 -9.14 -20.30
C SER A 385 29.10 -10.42 -19.47
N ASN A 386 30.19 -10.89 -18.88
CA ASN A 386 30.19 -11.93 -17.83
C ASN A 386 30.50 -11.35 -16.44
N ASN A 387 30.53 -10.01 -16.33
CA ASN A 387 30.78 -9.29 -15.10
C ASN A 387 29.49 -8.70 -14.53
N GLU A 388 28.95 -9.33 -13.49
CA GLU A 388 27.73 -8.92 -12.79
C GLU A 388 27.79 -7.50 -12.24
N GLU A 389 28.94 -7.03 -11.77
CA GLU A 389 29.07 -5.65 -11.27
C GLU A 389 28.85 -4.62 -12.40
N VAL A 390 29.35 -4.91 -13.59
CA VAL A 390 29.18 -4.04 -14.75
C VAL A 390 27.74 -4.12 -15.27
N ILE A 391 27.14 -5.31 -15.30
CA ILE A 391 25.73 -5.50 -15.66
C ILE A 391 24.82 -4.70 -14.74
N ASN A 392 25.04 -4.76 -13.42
CA ASN A 392 24.26 -3.99 -12.45
C ASN A 392 24.44 -2.48 -12.64
N LYS A 393 25.67 -1.99 -12.83
CA LYS A 393 25.92 -0.57 -13.11
C LYS A 393 25.27 -0.09 -14.41
N PHE A 394 25.27 -0.93 -15.44
CA PHE A 394 24.56 -0.67 -16.69
C PHE A 394 23.05 -0.58 -16.44
N ALA A 395 22.49 -1.54 -15.72
CA ALA A 395 21.06 -1.57 -15.40
C ALA A 395 20.62 -0.36 -14.56
N ASP A 396 21.42 0.05 -13.57
CA ASP A 396 21.14 1.21 -12.72
C ASP A 396 21.19 2.54 -13.50
N ARG A 397 22.07 2.64 -14.51
CA ARG A 397 22.31 3.88 -15.24
C ARG A 397 21.35 4.09 -16.41
N LEU A 398 20.92 3.03 -17.08
CA LEU A 398 20.17 3.12 -18.34
C LEU A 398 18.65 3.28 -18.10
N GLN A 399 18.06 4.33 -18.68
CA GLN A 399 16.63 4.62 -18.58
C GLN A 399 15.83 3.90 -19.67
N THR A 400 15.83 2.57 -19.66
CA THR A 400 15.12 1.71 -20.63
C THR A 400 14.23 0.68 -19.95
N GLY A 401 13.06 0.37 -20.54
CA GLY A 401 12.12 -0.60 -19.98
C GLY A 401 12.53 -2.06 -20.16
N ARG A 402 13.43 -2.36 -21.12
CA ARG A 402 14.04 -3.68 -21.32
C ARG A 402 15.55 -3.54 -21.35
N ILE A 403 16.24 -4.18 -20.42
CA ILE A 403 17.68 -4.35 -20.42
C ILE A 403 17.95 -5.81 -20.79
N ILE A 404 18.69 -6.04 -21.86
CA ILE A 404 18.93 -7.36 -22.43
C ILE A 404 20.39 -7.73 -22.19
N VAL A 405 20.62 -8.87 -21.55
CA VAL A 405 21.95 -9.34 -21.19
C VAL A 405 22.27 -10.57 -22.04
N ASN A 406 23.40 -10.55 -22.75
CA ASN A 406 23.91 -11.68 -23.52
C ASN A 406 22.88 -12.31 -24.49
N SER A 407 22.16 -11.49 -25.25
CA SER A 407 21.12 -11.94 -26.18
C SER A 407 20.88 -10.92 -27.31
N PRO A 408 20.40 -11.37 -28.48
CA PRO A 408 20.04 -10.47 -29.59
C PRO A 408 18.90 -9.53 -29.19
N SER A 409 19.07 -8.21 -29.39
CA SER A 409 18.12 -7.22 -28.87
C SER A 409 16.70 -7.38 -29.40
N THR A 410 16.54 -7.55 -30.71
CA THR A 410 15.25 -7.69 -31.38
C THR A 410 14.42 -8.81 -30.75
N HIS A 411 15.02 -9.99 -30.61
CA HIS A 411 14.33 -11.19 -30.10
C HIS A 411 14.16 -11.13 -28.58
N GLY A 412 15.18 -10.62 -27.86
CA GLY A 412 15.10 -10.45 -26.41
C GLY A 412 14.07 -9.39 -25.98
N ALA A 413 13.88 -8.32 -26.75
CA ALA A 413 12.93 -7.26 -26.42
C ALA A 413 11.48 -7.68 -26.66
N ILE A 414 11.20 -8.38 -27.76
CA ILE A 414 9.84 -8.87 -28.05
C ILE A 414 9.42 -10.01 -27.12
N GLY A 415 10.37 -10.79 -26.59
CA GLY A 415 10.19 -11.72 -25.49
C GLY A 415 10.00 -13.20 -25.87
N ASP A 416 10.07 -14.08 -24.86
CA ASP A 416 9.88 -15.56 -24.87
C ASP A 416 10.86 -16.39 -25.70
N ILE A 417 11.50 -15.82 -26.73
CA ILE A 417 12.44 -16.56 -27.59
C ILE A 417 13.79 -16.80 -26.89
N TYR A 418 14.34 -15.77 -26.24
CA TYR A 418 15.65 -15.82 -25.57
C TYR A 418 15.57 -15.52 -24.06
N ASN A 419 14.41 -15.11 -23.56
CA ASN A 419 14.21 -14.72 -22.17
C ASN A 419 12.73 -14.82 -21.77
N THR A 420 12.40 -14.44 -20.54
CA THR A 420 11.04 -14.53 -19.99
C THR A 420 10.22 -13.25 -20.16
N ASN A 421 10.63 -12.31 -21.04
CA ASN A 421 9.81 -11.14 -21.32
C ASN A 421 8.50 -11.57 -22.01
N MET A 422 7.40 -10.87 -21.73
CA MET A 422 6.11 -11.16 -22.35
C MET A 422 6.14 -10.96 -23.87
N PRO A 423 5.72 -11.95 -24.69
CA PRO A 423 5.59 -11.82 -26.14
C PRO A 423 4.75 -10.62 -26.56
N SER A 424 5.35 -9.66 -27.27
CA SER A 424 4.61 -8.49 -27.74
C SER A 424 5.23 -7.80 -28.94
N LEU A 425 4.36 -7.16 -29.73
CA LEU A 425 4.73 -6.23 -30.80
C LEU A 425 4.29 -4.79 -30.50
N THR A 426 3.93 -4.52 -29.24
CA THR A 426 3.66 -3.19 -28.70
C THR A 426 4.49 -3.03 -27.42
N LEU A 427 5.68 -2.44 -27.57
CA LEU A 427 6.66 -2.30 -26.50
C LEU A 427 6.51 -0.91 -25.84
N GLY A 428 5.87 -0.86 -24.67
CA GLY A 428 5.65 0.40 -23.96
C GLY A 428 6.96 0.99 -23.44
N CYS A 429 7.17 2.30 -23.58
CA CYS A 429 8.41 2.97 -23.18
C CYS A 429 8.33 3.71 -21.83
N GLY A 430 7.27 3.48 -21.05
CA GLY A 430 7.08 4.09 -19.73
C GLY A 430 7.09 5.61 -19.74
N SER A 431 7.24 6.21 -18.56
CA SER A 431 7.26 7.67 -18.41
C SER A 431 8.42 8.33 -19.18
N TYR A 432 9.56 7.64 -19.33
CA TYR A 432 10.70 8.09 -20.13
C TYR A 432 10.33 8.35 -21.60
N GLY A 433 9.57 7.43 -22.21
CA GLY A 433 9.06 7.55 -23.57
C GLY A 433 7.69 8.21 -23.69
N ARG A 434 7.18 8.82 -22.60
CA ARG A 434 5.83 9.42 -22.53
C ARG A 434 4.70 8.42 -22.82
N ASN A 435 4.83 7.21 -22.29
CA ASN A 435 3.80 6.17 -22.34
C ASN A 435 3.30 5.81 -20.94
N SER A 436 2.10 5.25 -20.88
CA SER A 436 1.41 4.82 -19.65
C SER A 436 1.96 3.52 -19.06
N THR A 437 2.76 2.77 -19.81
CA THR A 437 3.40 1.52 -19.36
C THR A 437 4.78 1.34 -19.98
N SER A 438 5.70 0.73 -19.23
CA SER A 438 7.00 0.23 -19.73
C SER A 438 6.94 -1.23 -20.15
N SER A 439 5.82 -1.92 -19.89
CA SER A 439 5.68 -3.34 -20.15
C SER A 439 5.52 -3.65 -21.64
N ASN A 440 5.86 -4.88 -22.01
CA ASN A 440 5.38 -5.49 -23.24
C ASN A 440 3.86 -5.67 -23.10
N VAL A 441 3.08 -4.98 -23.94
CA VAL A 441 1.61 -5.00 -23.84
C VAL A 441 1.07 -6.37 -24.18
N THR A 442 0.09 -6.85 -23.42
CA THR A 442 -0.59 -8.15 -23.63
C THR A 442 -2.04 -8.10 -23.11
N ALA A 443 -2.72 -9.25 -23.07
CA ALA A 443 -4.12 -9.39 -22.65
C ALA A 443 -4.42 -8.74 -21.29
N VAL A 444 -3.53 -8.87 -20.29
CA VAL A 444 -3.77 -8.28 -18.95
C VAL A 444 -3.93 -6.76 -18.96
N ASN A 445 -3.44 -6.07 -19.99
CA ASN A 445 -3.58 -4.62 -20.13
C ASN A 445 -4.95 -4.20 -20.72
N LEU A 446 -5.76 -5.16 -21.16
CA LEU A 446 -7.02 -4.94 -21.88
C LEU A 446 -8.24 -5.36 -21.06
N ILE A 447 -8.08 -5.51 -19.75
CA ILE A 447 -9.17 -5.72 -18.80
C ILE A 447 -9.15 -4.68 -17.68
N ASN A 448 -10.34 -4.32 -17.21
CA ASN A 448 -10.52 -3.72 -15.90
C ASN A 448 -10.67 -4.84 -14.86
N VAL A 449 -10.09 -4.64 -13.68
CA VAL A 449 -10.21 -5.59 -12.56
C VAL A 449 -11.08 -4.97 -11.46
N LYS A 450 -12.30 -5.46 -11.32
CA LYS A 450 -13.17 -5.10 -10.20
C LYS A 450 -12.79 -5.92 -8.97
N ARG A 451 -12.62 -5.26 -7.82
CA ARG A 451 -12.39 -5.93 -6.54
C ARG A 451 -13.67 -5.92 -5.71
N VAL A 452 -14.18 -7.11 -5.37
CA VAL A 452 -15.29 -7.30 -4.43
C VAL A 452 -14.67 -7.61 -3.07
N ALA A 453 -14.73 -6.67 -2.12
CA ALA A 453 -14.21 -6.86 -0.76
C ALA A 453 -15.35 -7.03 0.24
N ARG A 454 -15.25 -8.03 1.12
CA ARG A 454 -16.26 -8.27 2.19
C ARG A 454 -15.78 -7.69 3.51
N ARG A 455 -16.72 -7.39 4.41
CA ARG A 455 -16.41 -6.90 5.76
C ARG A 455 -15.58 -7.94 6.51
N THR A 456 -14.44 -7.53 7.04
CA THR A 456 -13.63 -8.31 7.98
C THR A 456 -13.64 -7.63 9.34
N VAL A 457 -13.44 -8.41 10.41
CA VAL A 457 -13.26 -7.88 11.76
C VAL A 457 -11.79 -7.91 12.12
N ASN A 458 -11.33 -6.88 12.84
CA ASN A 458 -9.96 -6.86 13.33
C ASN A 458 -9.78 -7.94 14.41
N MET A 459 -8.70 -8.70 14.32
CA MET A 459 -8.28 -9.58 15.42
C MET A 459 -8.00 -8.74 16.67
N GLN A 460 -8.69 -9.02 17.76
CA GLN A 460 -8.44 -8.45 19.09
C GLN A 460 -7.61 -9.42 19.93
N TRP A 461 -6.77 -8.89 20.83
CA TRP A 461 -5.85 -9.67 21.66
C TRP A 461 -6.18 -9.41 23.12
N PHE A 462 -6.01 -10.41 23.97
CA PHE A 462 -6.16 -10.25 25.42
C PHE A 462 -4.78 -10.35 26.08
N LYS A 463 -4.25 -9.21 26.53
CA LYS A 463 -2.94 -9.08 27.16
C LYS A 463 -3.09 -8.57 28.60
N VAL A 464 -2.46 -9.29 29.52
CA VAL A 464 -2.34 -9.01 30.95
C VAL A 464 -0.95 -9.47 31.41
N PRO A 465 -0.47 -9.09 32.60
CA PRO A 465 0.79 -9.62 33.13
C PRO A 465 0.82 -11.14 33.11
N ASN A 466 1.99 -11.71 32.82
CA ASN A 466 2.18 -13.17 32.81
C ASN A 466 1.94 -13.80 34.19
N LYS A 467 2.12 -13.02 35.27
CA LYS A 467 1.97 -13.47 36.65
C LYS A 467 1.21 -12.43 37.46
N VAL A 468 0.12 -12.85 38.09
CA VAL A 468 -0.65 -12.04 39.04
C VAL A 468 -0.76 -12.82 40.34
N TYR A 469 -0.05 -12.35 41.36
CA TYR A 469 -0.12 -12.87 42.72
C TYR A 469 -1.12 -12.05 43.51
N PHE A 470 -2.06 -12.68 44.20
CA PHE A 470 -3.09 -12.02 45.00
C PHE A 470 -3.28 -12.78 46.33
N GLU A 471 -4.14 -12.27 47.20
CA GLU A 471 -4.35 -12.69 48.60
C GLU A 471 -3.40 -12.03 49.61
N LYS A 472 -3.83 -12.04 50.86
CA LYS A 472 -3.05 -11.51 51.99
C LYS A 472 -1.67 -12.14 52.06
N GLY A 473 -0.63 -11.31 52.07
CA GLY A 473 0.76 -11.75 52.16
C GLY A 473 1.39 -12.16 50.84
N ALA A 474 0.74 -11.89 49.69
CA ALA A 474 1.30 -12.14 48.35
C ALA A 474 2.69 -11.50 48.13
N THR A 475 3.00 -10.41 48.85
CA THR A 475 4.32 -9.74 48.83
C THR A 475 5.49 -10.69 49.13
N GLN A 476 5.25 -11.79 49.87
CA GLN A 476 6.27 -12.81 50.16
C GLN A 476 6.90 -13.44 48.91
N TYR A 477 6.23 -13.36 47.75
CA TYR A 477 6.78 -13.87 46.49
C TYR A 477 8.12 -13.22 46.13
N LEU A 478 8.38 -11.98 46.54
CA LEU A 478 9.65 -11.29 46.31
C LEU A 478 10.86 -12.06 46.89
N ALA A 479 10.67 -12.83 47.96
CA ALA A 479 11.71 -13.69 48.53
C ALA A 479 12.10 -14.87 47.62
N LYS A 480 11.25 -15.22 46.65
CA LYS A 480 11.39 -16.39 45.77
C LYS A 480 11.49 -16.05 44.28
N MET A 481 11.32 -14.79 43.89
CA MET A 481 11.34 -14.36 42.48
C MET A 481 12.71 -14.65 41.83
N PRO A 482 12.81 -15.37 40.71
CA PRO A 482 14.09 -15.72 40.10
C PRO A 482 14.73 -14.53 39.35
N ASP A 483 16.06 -14.60 39.18
CA ASP A 483 16.89 -13.69 38.37
C ASP A 483 16.65 -12.20 38.67
N ILE A 484 16.82 -11.83 39.94
CA ILE A 484 16.88 -10.43 40.38
C ILE A 484 18.05 -10.28 41.36
N THR A 485 18.88 -9.26 41.16
CA THR A 485 20.08 -8.96 41.96
C THR A 485 20.16 -7.48 42.33
N ARG A 486 19.56 -6.58 41.53
CA ARG A 486 19.59 -5.13 41.72
C ARG A 486 18.18 -4.57 41.52
N VAL A 487 17.54 -4.21 42.63
CA VAL A 487 16.14 -3.81 42.67
C VAL A 487 16.02 -2.30 42.86
N ALA A 488 15.41 -1.60 41.91
CA ALA A 488 15.00 -0.21 42.06
C ALA A 488 13.54 -0.17 42.52
N ILE A 489 13.25 0.44 43.67
CA ILE A 489 11.88 0.65 44.16
C ILE A 489 11.46 2.08 43.80
N ILE A 490 10.42 2.22 42.99
CA ILE A 490 9.87 3.51 42.57
C ILE A 490 8.56 3.74 43.30
N THR A 491 8.49 4.82 44.07
CA THR A 491 7.42 5.08 45.02
C THR A 491 7.26 6.57 45.34
N ASP A 492 6.33 6.90 46.24
CA ASP A 492 6.14 8.24 46.78
C ASP A 492 6.53 8.31 48.26
N ALA A 493 6.70 9.53 48.78
CA ALA A 493 7.11 9.77 50.15
C ALA A 493 6.10 9.27 51.21
N MET A 494 4.84 9.06 50.83
CA MET A 494 3.80 8.56 51.73
C MET A 494 3.95 7.06 51.97
N MET A 495 4.31 6.29 50.93
CA MET A 495 4.57 4.84 51.07
C MET A 495 5.76 4.55 51.99
N VAL A 496 6.77 5.42 51.99
CA VAL A 496 7.88 5.37 52.96
C VAL A 496 7.34 5.64 54.37
N LYS A 497 6.57 6.71 54.57
CA LYS A 497 6.00 7.06 55.89
C LYS A 497 5.09 5.98 56.47
N LEU A 498 4.40 5.21 55.63
CA LEU A 498 3.51 4.12 56.05
C LEU A 498 4.24 2.81 56.39
N GLY A 499 5.56 2.72 56.18
CA GLY A 499 6.31 1.49 56.44
C GLY A 499 6.23 0.45 55.31
N TYR A 500 5.71 0.82 54.13
CA TYR A 500 5.45 -0.13 53.05
C TYR A 500 6.70 -0.48 52.25
N VAL A 501 7.64 0.46 52.12
CA VAL A 501 8.95 0.19 51.51
C VAL A 501 9.71 -0.82 52.37
N GLU A 502 9.70 -0.67 53.68
CA GLU A 502 10.33 -1.58 54.64
C GLU A 502 9.74 -2.99 54.55
N LYS A 503 8.44 -3.11 54.31
CA LYS A 503 7.79 -4.42 54.07
C LYS A 503 8.30 -5.08 52.79
N VAL A 504 8.45 -4.33 51.70
CA VAL A 504 9.02 -4.83 50.44
C VAL A 504 10.49 -5.24 50.64
N GLU A 505 11.29 -4.38 51.28
CA GLU A 505 12.68 -4.68 51.62
C GLU A 505 12.82 -5.91 52.51
N HIS A 506 11.92 -6.09 53.49
CA HIS A 506 11.92 -7.24 54.38
C HIS A 506 11.92 -8.56 53.59
N TYR A 507 11.01 -8.73 52.62
CA TYR A 507 10.95 -9.94 51.81
C TYR A 507 12.10 -10.05 50.81
N LEU A 508 12.59 -8.93 50.25
CA LEU A 508 13.77 -8.92 49.39
C LEU A 508 15.03 -9.36 50.15
N ARG A 509 15.17 -8.99 51.43
CA ARG A 509 16.31 -9.35 52.28
C ARG A 509 16.27 -10.81 52.78
N GLN A 510 15.14 -11.51 52.63
CA GLN A 510 15.03 -12.95 52.95
C GLN A 510 15.59 -13.87 51.85
N ARG A 511 16.02 -13.32 50.72
CA ARG A 511 16.56 -14.08 49.61
C ARG A 511 17.90 -14.72 49.97
N GLN A 512 18.15 -15.93 49.46
CA GLN A 512 19.44 -16.61 49.65
C GLN A 512 20.60 -15.85 49.00
N MET A 513 20.36 -15.28 47.82
CA MET A 513 21.28 -14.36 47.16
C MET A 513 20.89 -12.92 47.56
N PRO A 514 21.78 -12.18 48.26
CA PRO A 514 21.51 -10.79 48.61
C PRO A 514 21.24 -9.94 47.38
N VAL A 515 20.28 -9.02 47.50
CA VAL A 515 19.94 -8.05 46.44
C VAL A 515 20.35 -6.65 46.87
N ALA A 516 20.93 -5.89 45.95
CA ALA A 516 21.10 -4.45 46.14
C ALA A 516 19.75 -3.76 45.95
N ILE A 517 19.43 -2.78 46.79
CA ILE A 517 18.16 -2.06 46.75
C ILE A 517 18.46 -0.55 46.68
N GLU A 518 17.82 0.15 45.75
CA GLU A 518 17.82 1.62 45.69
C GLU A 518 16.38 2.12 45.57
N VAL A 519 16.03 3.16 46.33
CA VAL A 519 14.66 3.67 46.45
C VAL A 519 14.57 5.08 45.88
N PHE A 520 13.66 5.27 44.92
CA PHE A 520 13.24 6.58 44.43
C PHE A 520 11.86 6.90 44.99
N SER A 521 11.78 7.82 45.95
CA SER A 521 10.53 8.16 46.65
C SER A 521 9.94 9.53 46.26
N ASP A 522 10.46 10.14 45.20
CA ASP A 522 10.17 11.53 44.83
C ASP A 522 9.02 11.65 43.81
N VAL A 523 8.23 10.60 43.60
CA VAL A 523 7.11 10.65 42.67
C VAL A 523 5.96 11.50 43.23
N GLU A 524 5.63 12.58 42.53
CA GLU A 524 4.47 13.41 42.82
C GLU A 524 3.16 12.85 42.24
N PRO A 525 1.97 13.25 42.75
CA PRO A 525 0.72 13.05 42.03
C PRO A 525 0.78 13.66 40.62
N ASP A 526 0.24 12.96 39.62
CA ASP A 526 0.30 13.35 38.20
C ASP A 526 1.74 13.57 37.70
N PRO A 527 2.56 12.51 37.67
CA PRO A 527 4.01 12.60 37.58
C PRO A 527 4.46 13.29 36.28
N SER A 528 5.50 14.11 36.40
CA SER A 528 6.02 14.87 35.26
C SER A 528 7.15 14.19 34.49
N THR A 529 7.37 14.62 33.25
CA THR A 529 8.55 14.25 32.45
C THR A 529 9.86 14.47 33.21
N THR A 530 9.97 15.58 33.96
CA THR A 530 11.14 15.86 34.81
C THR A 530 11.37 14.81 35.91
N THR A 531 10.29 14.31 36.53
CA THR A 531 10.40 13.25 37.54
C THR A 531 10.82 11.93 36.91
N VAL A 532 10.28 11.60 35.74
CA VAL A 532 10.70 10.44 34.95
C VAL A 532 12.18 10.52 34.60
N ASP A 533 12.69 11.67 34.16
CA ASP A 533 14.10 11.85 33.82
C ASP A 533 15.02 11.61 35.03
N ARG A 534 14.66 12.14 36.20
CA ARG A 534 15.42 11.96 37.45
C ARG A 534 15.45 10.51 37.90
N GLY A 535 14.31 9.83 37.87
CA GLY A 535 14.23 8.41 38.22
C GLY A 535 14.98 7.53 37.21
N THR A 536 14.89 7.85 35.92
CA THR A 536 15.64 7.15 34.87
C THR A 536 17.15 7.33 35.05
N GLU A 537 17.61 8.52 35.44
CA GLU A 537 19.02 8.79 35.72
C GLU A 537 19.54 8.00 36.93
N MET A 538 18.72 7.87 37.99
CA MET A 538 19.02 6.96 39.09
C MET A 538 19.14 5.51 38.60
N MET A 539 18.18 5.03 37.79
CA MET A 539 18.26 3.69 37.21
C MET A 539 19.48 3.51 36.31
N ARG A 540 19.91 4.51 35.54
CA ARG A 540 21.13 4.42 34.70
C ARG A 540 22.39 4.23 35.55
N ARG A 541 22.48 4.90 36.70
CA ARG A 541 23.62 4.77 37.63
C ARG A 541 23.56 3.46 38.41
N PHE A 542 22.38 3.10 38.87
CA PHE A 542 22.17 1.90 39.67
C PHE A 542 22.15 0.63 38.82
N GLN A 543 21.81 0.69 37.53
CA GLN A 543 21.67 -0.46 36.64
C GLN A 543 20.81 -1.59 37.25
N PRO A 544 19.53 -1.33 37.58
CA PRO A 544 18.65 -2.38 38.11
C PRO A 544 18.37 -3.46 37.06
N ASP A 545 18.21 -4.70 37.53
CA ASP A 545 17.65 -5.82 36.76
C ASP A 545 16.18 -6.10 37.13
N CYS A 546 15.66 -5.37 38.13
CA CYS A 546 14.27 -5.41 38.55
C CYS A 546 13.81 -4.01 39.00
N ILE A 547 12.66 -3.59 38.51
CA ILE A 547 12.00 -2.34 38.91
C ILE A 547 10.71 -2.72 39.62
N ILE A 548 10.57 -2.31 40.88
CA ILE A 548 9.34 -2.48 41.66
C ILE A 548 8.65 -1.13 41.76
N ALA A 549 7.50 -1.00 41.11
CA ALA A 549 6.59 0.12 41.32
C ALA A 549 5.70 -0.18 42.52
N LEU A 550 5.86 0.59 43.60
CA LEU A 550 5.07 0.48 44.83
C LEU A 550 4.27 1.77 45.03
N GLY A 551 2.96 1.72 44.88
CA GLY A 551 2.13 2.91 45.05
C GLY A 551 0.76 2.82 44.39
N GLY A 552 0.10 3.98 44.26
CA GLY A 552 -1.07 4.14 43.40
C GLY A 552 -0.69 4.32 41.92
N GLY A 553 -1.61 4.88 41.13
CA GLY A 553 -1.39 5.11 39.69
C GLY A 553 -0.16 5.97 39.39
N SER A 554 0.07 7.06 40.14
CA SER A 554 1.18 7.98 39.89
C SER A 554 2.58 7.31 40.00
N PRO A 555 2.95 6.62 41.10
CA PRO A 555 4.21 5.85 41.14
C PRO A 555 4.36 4.82 40.03
N MET A 556 3.28 4.13 39.67
CA MET A 556 3.33 3.06 38.67
C MET A 556 3.47 3.59 37.25
N ASP A 557 2.76 4.66 36.89
CA ASP A 557 2.86 5.31 35.59
C ASP A 557 4.25 5.94 35.41
N ALA A 558 4.77 6.60 36.45
CA ALA A 558 6.14 7.12 36.47
C ALA A 558 7.17 5.99 36.28
N ALA A 559 7.02 4.89 37.00
CA ALA A 559 7.91 3.74 36.90
C ALA A 559 7.90 3.10 35.50
N LYS A 560 6.74 2.96 34.85
CA LYS A 560 6.64 2.45 33.47
C LYS A 560 7.38 3.33 32.48
N ALA A 561 7.24 4.65 32.59
CA ALA A 561 7.99 5.58 31.75
C ALA A 561 9.51 5.52 32.04
N MET A 562 9.91 5.46 33.31
CA MET A 562 11.31 5.29 33.71
C MET A 562 11.90 3.98 33.16
N TRP A 563 11.13 2.89 33.20
CA TRP A 563 11.52 1.60 32.66
C TRP A 563 11.79 1.68 31.15
N LEU A 564 10.87 2.30 30.38
CA LEU A 564 11.03 2.50 28.95
C LEU A 564 12.31 3.28 28.61
N PHE A 565 12.53 4.44 29.24
CA PHE A 565 13.71 5.27 28.97
C PHE A 565 15.02 4.70 29.54
N TYR A 566 14.95 3.83 30.56
CA TYR A 566 16.10 3.07 31.04
C TYR A 566 16.52 1.99 30.03
N GLU A 567 15.56 1.28 29.45
CA GLU A 567 15.83 0.28 28.41
C GLU A 567 16.28 0.92 27.10
N TYR A 568 15.63 2.02 26.68
CA TYR A 568 15.86 2.68 25.40
C TYR A 568 16.01 4.20 25.57
N PRO A 569 17.24 4.69 25.85
CA PRO A 569 17.47 6.10 26.16
C PRO A 569 17.32 7.05 24.97
N ASP A 570 17.41 6.54 23.74
CA ASP A 570 17.33 7.34 22.50
C ASP A 570 15.88 7.51 22.00
N THR A 571 14.89 7.02 22.75
CA THR A 571 13.48 7.13 22.38
C THR A 571 12.94 8.54 22.63
N ASP A 572 12.21 9.11 21.65
CA ASP A 572 11.57 10.42 21.78
C ASP A 572 10.14 10.29 22.35
N PHE A 573 9.87 11.02 23.44
CA PHE A 573 8.53 11.12 24.05
C PHE A 573 7.46 11.62 23.07
N ASN A 574 7.82 12.48 22.11
CA ASN A 574 6.89 12.99 21.11
C ASN A 574 6.42 11.92 20.14
N ASP A 575 7.24 10.91 19.83
CA ASP A 575 6.84 9.78 19.00
C ASP A 575 5.93 8.83 19.77
N LEU A 576 6.24 8.62 21.05
CA LEU A 576 5.51 7.69 21.93
C LEU A 576 4.07 8.13 22.22
N LYS A 577 3.82 9.44 22.27
CA LYS A 577 2.50 10.04 22.62
C LYS A 577 1.54 10.17 21.43
N GLN A 578 1.96 9.75 20.23
CA GLN A 578 1.12 9.85 19.03
C GLN A 578 -0.10 8.92 19.11
N LYS A 579 -1.21 9.37 18.50
CA LYS A 579 -2.51 8.68 18.55
C LYS A 579 -2.65 7.64 17.45
N PHE A 580 -3.61 6.74 17.63
CA PHE A 580 -3.84 5.61 16.73
C PHE A 580 -5.30 5.16 16.77
N MET A 581 -5.76 4.62 15.64
CA MET A 581 -7.04 3.88 15.55
C MET A 581 -6.88 2.39 15.86
N ASP A 582 -5.72 1.81 15.55
CA ASP A 582 -5.36 0.42 15.86
C ASP A 582 -3.96 0.43 16.45
N ILE A 583 -3.83 -0.08 17.69
CA ILE A 583 -2.59 -0.14 18.45
C ILE A 583 -1.45 -0.83 17.67
N ARG A 584 -1.76 -1.65 16.65
CA ARG A 584 -0.79 -2.38 15.83
C ARG A 584 -0.39 -1.65 14.54
N LYS A 585 -1.13 -0.64 14.13
CA LYS A 585 -0.90 0.12 12.89
C LYS A 585 -0.35 1.52 13.16
N ARG A 586 0.40 1.65 14.26
CA ARG A 586 1.01 2.91 14.65
C ARG A 586 2.14 3.28 13.70
N ILE A 587 2.36 4.59 13.59
CA ILE A 587 3.52 5.15 12.89
C ILE A 587 4.81 4.79 13.65
N TYR A 588 4.79 4.96 14.98
CA TYR A 588 5.90 4.59 15.86
C TYR A 588 5.60 3.27 16.58
N LYS A 589 6.56 2.34 16.56
CA LYS A 589 6.46 1.05 17.24
C LYS A 589 7.33 1.08 18.49
N TYR A 590 6.75 0.79 19.64
CA TYR A 590 7.50 0.69 20.89
C TYR A 590 8.53 -0.45 20.78
N PRO A 591 9.74 -0.25 21.32
CA PRO A 591 10.72 -1.31 21.39
C PRO A 591 10.30 -2.37 22.42
N ARG A 592 10.83 -3.58 22.29
CA ARG A 592 10.52 -4.68 23.21
C ARG A 592 11.11 -4.39 24.60
N LEU A 593 10.28 -4.27 25.62
CA LEU A 593 10.74 -4.07 27.00
C LEU A 593 11.03 -5.40 27.72
N GLY A 594 11.64 -5.32 28.90
CA GLY A 594 12.00 -6.49 29.71
C GLY A 594 13.35 -7.11 29.35
N VAL A 595 14.19 -6.40 28.61
CA VAL A 595 15.53 -6.87 28.20
C VAL A 595 16.56 -6.54 29.27
N LYS A 596 16.50 -5.33 29.85
CA LYS A 596 17.42 -4.90 30.92
C LYS A 596 16.87 -5.16 32.31
N ALA A 597 15.56 -4.96 32.52
CA ALA A 597 14.96 -5.14 33.83
C ALA A 597 13.56 -5.74 33.76
N LYS A 598 13.21 -6.58 34.74
CA LYS A 598 11.83 -7.04 34.96
C LYS A 598 11.02 -5.94 35.65
N PHE A 599 9.75 -5.79 35.29
CA PHE A 599 8.85 -4.80 35.90
C PHE A 599 7.82 -5.48 36.81
N VAL A 600 7.82 -5.10 38.10
CA VAL A 600 6.89 -5.58 39.12
C VAL A 600 6.02 -4.43 39.61
N ALA A 601 4.71 -4.62 39.58
CA ALA A 601 3.75 -3.63 40.07
C ALA A 601 3.04 -4.11 41.35
N ILE A 602 3.05 -3.27 42.39
CA ILE A 602 2.43 -3.52 43.68
C ILE A 602 1.49 -2.34 44.00
N PRO A 603 0.18 -2.46 43.73
CA PRO A 603 -0.76 -1.38 43.97
C PRO A 603 -1.00 -1.17 45.47
N THR A 604 -1.02 0.09 45.91
CA THR A 604 -1.37 0.49 47.28
C THR A 604 -2.69 1.27 47.36
N THR A 605 -3.39 1.37 46.23
CA THR A 605 -4.76 1.88 46.13
C THR A 605 -5.63 0.92 45.34
N SER A 606 -6.93 0.89 45.66
CA SER A 606 -7.93 0.08 44.94
C SER A 606 -8.72 0.99 43.99
N GLY A 607 -8.11 1.35 42.86
CA GLY A 607 -8.74 2.22 41.85
C GLY A 607 -8.02 2.25 40.51
N THR A 608 -6.68 2.21 40.50
CA THR A 608 -5.89 2.48 39.29
C THR A 608 -5.94 1.34 38.24
N GLY A 609 -5.79 0.09 38.67
CA GLY A 609 -5.60 -1.03 37.73
C GLY A 609 -4.28 -0.98 36.95
N SER A 610 -3.42 0.02 37.16
CA SER A 610 -2.14 0.18 36.43
C SER A 610 -1.19 -1.02 36.62
N GLU A 611 -1.44 -1.91 37.57
CA GLU A 611 -0.61 -3.09 37.85
C GLU A 611 -0.78 -4.19 36.79
N VAL A 612 -1.85 -4.10 36.00
CA VAL A 612 -2.18 -5.05 34.94
C VAL A 612 -2.38 -4.41 33.57
N THR A 613 -2.23 -3.08 33.46
CA THR A 613 -2.47 -2.35 32.21
C THR A 613 -1.18 -1.98 31.49
N SER A 614 -1.31 -1.73 30.19
CA SER A 614 -0.28 -1.24 29.28
C SER A 614 -0.25 0.29 29.14
N PHE A 615 -0.80 1.01 30.13
CA PHE A 615 -0.96 2.46 30.08
C PHE A 615 -0.10 3.15 31.15
N ALA A 616 0.39 4.34 30.82
CA ALA A 616 1.01 5.26 31.76
C ALA A 616 0.65 6.71 31.38
N VAL A 617 0.27 7.53 32.34
CA VAL A 617 -0.05 8.96 32.11
C VAL A 617 1.08 9.82 32.65
N ILE A 618 1.75 10.56 31.76
CA ILE A 618 2.85 11.46 32.11
C ILE A 618 2.46 12.90 31.77
N THR A 619 2.73 13.81 32.71
CA THR A 619 2.45 15.24 32.56
C THR A 619 3.64 15.98 31.96
N ASP A 620 3.39 16.74 30.90
CA ASP A 620 4.34 17.72 30.38
C ASP A 620 4.06 19.10 30.98
N LYS A 621 4.89 19.49 31.95
CA LYS A 621 4.79 20.80 32.63
C LYS A 621 5.25 21.96 31.74
N ASN A 622 6.06 21.70 30.71
CA ASN A 622 6.57 22.74 29.81
C ASN A 622 5.55 23.13 28.73
N LEU A 623 4.64 22.21 28.38
CA LEU A 623 3.54 22.42 27.43
C LEU A 623 2.18 22.53 28.15
N GLY A 624 2.07 23.47 29.08
CA GLY A 624 0.79 23.87 29.68
C GLY A 624 0.17 22.83 30.62
N ASN A 625 0.97 22.02 31.32
CA ASN A 625 0.53 20.94 32.21
C ASN A 625 -0.34 19.88 31.49
N THR A 626 -0.02 19.57 30.24
CA THR A 626 -0.76 18.60 29.44
C THR A 626 -0.44 17.18 29.87
N LYS A 627 -1.46 16.38 30.21
CA LYS A 627 -1.33 14.94 30.45
C LYS A 627 -1.31 14.17 29.13
N TYR A 628 -0.28 13.35 28.92
CA TYR A 628 -0.13 12.49 27.75
C TYR A 628 -0.23 11.01 28.16
N PRO A 629 -1.22 10.26 27.63
CA PRO A 629 -1.27 8.82 27.83
C PRO A 629 -0.26 8.13 26.89
N LEU A 630 0.71 7.44 27.49
CA LEU A 630 1.50 6.42 26.82
C LEU A 630 0.71 5.12 26.88
N ALA A 631 0.45 4.55 25.71
CA ALA A 631 -0.34 3.33 25.60
C ALA A 631 0.42 2.39 24.69
N ASP A 632 0.99 1.30 25.17
CA ASP A 632 1.52 0.23 24.32
C ASP A 632 1.65 -1.05 25.13
N TYR A 633 1.34 -2.20 24.54
CA TYR A 633 1.43 -3.50 25.20
C TYR A 633 2.82 -3.84 25.73
N GLU A 634 3.88 -3.21 25.22
CA GLU A 634 5.23 -3.35 25.79
C GLU A 634 5.33 -2.76 27.22
N LEU A 635 4.45 -1.84 27.62
CA LEU A 635 4.38 -1.28 28.97
C LEU A 635 3.63 -2.16 29.98
N THR A 636 3.15 -3.34 29.58
CA THR A 636 2.48 -4.27 30.50
C THR A 636 3.48 -4.82 31.52
N PRO A 637 3.21 -4.74 32.84
CA PRO A 637 4.07 -5.33 33.88
C PRO A 637 4.34 -6.83 33.67
N ASP A 638 5.54 -7.30 34.03
CA ASP A 638 5.86 -8.73 34.04
C ASP A 638 5.14 -9.47 35.18
N VAL A 639 5.03 -8.80 36.33
CA VAL A 639 4.44 -9.34 37.56
C VAL A 639 3.57 -8.28 38.22
N ALA A 640 2.35 -8.66 38.60
CA ALA A 640 1.50 -7.89 39.51
C ALA A 640 1.41 -8.61 40.87
N ILE A 641 1.52 -7.87 41.97
CA ILE A 641 1.35 -8.40 43.35
C ILE A 641 0.27 -7.60 44.06
N VAL A 642 -0.92 -8.17 44.15
CA VAL A 642 -2.15 -7.58 44.69
C VAL A 642 -2.35 -8.03 46.14
N ASP A 643 -1.62 -7.39 47.07
CA ASP A 643 -1.65 -7.73 48.49
C ASP A 643 -2.55 -6.75 49.27
N PRO A 644 -3.70 -7.19 49.82
CA PRO A 644 -4.68 -6.31 50.46
C PRO A 644 -4.17 -5.60 51.72
N GLU A 645 -3.04 -6.03 52.29
CA GLU A 645 -2.46 -5.37 53.46
C GLU A 645 -2.02 -3.92 53.16
N PHE A 646 -1.73 -3.58 51.90
CA PHE A 646 -1.37 -2.22 51.51
C PHE A 646 -2.55 -1.24 51.49
N VAL A 647 -3.80 -1.73 51.46
CA VAL A 647 -5.01 -0.88 51.37
C VAL A 647 -5.81 -0.78 52.67
N TYR A 648 -5.40 -1.47 53.74
CA TYR A 648 -6.10 -1.46 55.02
C TYR A 648 -6.04 -0.11 55.75
N SER A 649 -4.97 0.67 55.55
CA SER A 649 -4.79 1.97 56.18
C SER A 649 -5.44 3.13 55.43
N LEU A 650 -6.00 2.90 54.23
CA LEU A 650 -6.51 3.98 53.40
C LEU A 650 -7.71 4.69 54.06
N PRO A 651 -7.74 6.04 54.04
CA PRO A 651 -8.85 6.80 54.61
C PRO A 651 -10.13 6.56 53.83
N ARG A 652 -11.27 6.73 54.52
CA ARG A 652 -12.62 6.53 53.96
C ARG A 652 -12.84 7.25 52.62
N THR A 653 -12.43 8.51 52.52
CA THR A 653 -12.63 9.33 51.32
C THR A 653 -11.86 8.79 50.12
N ALA A 654 -10.58 8.42 50.31
CA ALA A 654 -9.79 7.82 49.25
C ALA A 654 -10.42 6.51 48.75
N VAL A 655 -10.94 5.68 49.66
CA VAL A 655 -11.56 4.38 49.30
C VAL A 655 -12.88 4.56 48.55
N ALA A 656 -13.68 5.53 48.96
CA ALA A 656 -14.89 5.91 48.24
C ALA A 656 -14.56 6.37 46.82
N ASP A 657 -13.66 7.35 46.68
CA ASP A 657 -13.31 7.94 45.39
C ASP A 657 -12.68 6.87 44.46
N THR A 658 -11.66 6.13 44.92
CA THR A 658 -11.01 5.10 44.09
C THR A 658 -11.92 3.92 43.80
N GLY A 659 -12.82 3.55 44.71
CA GLY A 659 -13.77 2.46 44.49
C GLY A 659 -14.82 2.79 43.42
N MET A 660 -15.28 4.05 43.36
CA MET A 660 -16.14 4.51 42.25
C MET A 660 -15.39 4.56 40.91
N ASP A 661 -14.08 4.79 40.94
CA ASP A 661 -13.23 4.68 39.76
C ASP A 661 -13.22 3.26 39.20
N VAL A 662 -13.10 2.24 40.08
CA VAL A 662 -13.23 0.82 39.69
C VAL A 662 -14.56 0.55 39.00
N LEU A 663 -15.66 1.11 39.50
CA LEU A 663 -16.97 0.96 38.86
C LEU A 663 -16.98 1.59 37.46
N THR A 664 -16.39 2.77 37.32
CA THR A 664 -16.25 3.47 36.04
C THR A 664 -15.48 2.61 35.05
N HIS A 665 -14.31 2.11 35.44
CA HIS A 665 -13.46 1.24 34.63
C HIS A 665 -14.24 0.05 34.09
N ALA A 666 -14.96 -0.65 34.97
CA ALA A 666 -15.69 -1.84 34.60
C ALA A 666 -16.88 -1.54 33.68
N ILE A 667 -17.66 -0.48 33.95
CA ILE A 667 -18.80 -0.10 33.12
C ILE A 667 -18.33 0.36 31.73
N GLU A 668 -17.31 1.21 31.65
CA GLU A 668 -16.80 1.69 30.36
C GLU A 668 -16.18 0.59 29.52
N ALA A 669 -15.40 -0.30 30.13
CA ALA A 669 -14.87 -1.49 29.47
C ALA A 669 -16.00 -2.39 28.95
N TYR A 670 -17.09 -2.52 29.71
CA TYR A 670 -18.25 -3.30 29.30
C TYR A 670 -18.97 -2.69 28.10
N VAL A 671 -19.15 -1.38 28.04
CA VAL A 671 -19.93 -0.74 26.95
C VAL A 671 -19.09 -0.27 25.77
N SER A 672 -17.77 -0.41 25.85
CA SER A 672 -16.83 -0.03 24.79
C SER A 672 -17.14 -0.67 23.43
N VAL A 673 -16.85 0.03 22.33
CA VAL A 673 -16.89 -0.59 21.00
C VAL A 673 -15.86 -1.70 20.80
N MET A 674 -14.85 -1.77 21.69
CA MET A 674 -13.81 -2.80 21.71
C MET A 674 -14.12 -3.93 22.71
N ALA A 675 -15.26 -3.89 23.40
CA ALA A 675 -15.69 -4.94 24.31
C ALA A 675 -15.80 -6.30 23.61
N ASN A 676 -15.51 -7.38 24.35
CA ASN A 676 -15.56 -8.75 23.89
C ASN A 676 -15.79 -9.71 25.07
N ASP A 677 -16.13 -10.96 24.77
CA ASP A 677 -16.52 -11.94 25.79
C ASP A 677 -15.48 -12.12 26.92
N TYR A 678 -14.18 -11.96 26.63
CA TYR A 678 -13.12 -12.02 27.65
C TYR A 678 -13.15 -10.81 28.59
N THR A 679 -13.32 -9.59 28.04
CA THR A 679 -13.40 -8.36 28.85
C THR A 679 -14.73 -8.25 29.58
N ASP A 680 -15.80 -8.78 28.99
CA ASP A 680 -17.16 -8.73 29.51
C ASP A 680 -17.29 -9.51 30.81
N GLY A 681 -16.75 -10.73 30.86
CA GLY A 681 -16.74 -11.54 32.07
C GLY A 681 -16.01 -10.86 33.24
N LEU A 682 -14.88 -10.19 32.95
CA LEU A 682 -14.10 -9.46 33.94
C LEU A 682 -14.84 -8.20 34.42
N ALA A 683 -15.34 -7.39 33.49
CA ALA A 683 -16.09 -6.18 33.78
C ALA A 683 -17.32 -6.46 34.66
N ILE A 684 -18.14 -7.44 34.28
CA ILE A 684 -19.31 -7.82 35.08
C ILE A 684 -18.92 -8.29 36.48
N LYS A 685 -17.84 -9.10 36.61
CA LYS A 685 -17.40 -9.56 37.92
C LYS A 685 -16.91 -8.41 38.81
N ALA A 686 -16.18 -7.45 38.24
CA ALA A 686 -15.77 -6.25 38.96
C ALA A 686 -16.99 -5.44 39.42
N ILE A 687 -17.98 -5.20 38.55
CA ILE A 687 -19.23 -4.48 38.90
C ILE A 687 -19.93 -5.15 40.09
N GLN A 688 -20.09 -6.48 40.06
CA GLN A 688 -20.71 -7.23 41.17
C GLN A 688 -19.96 -7.05 42.49
N LEU A 689 -18.62 -7.15 42.46
CA LEU A 689 -17.81 -6.97 43.66
C LEU A 689 -17.92 -5.54 44.21
N VAL A 690 -17.93 -4.53 43.34
CA VAL A 690 -18.06 -3.13 43.76
C VAL A 690 -19.40 -2.89 44.46
N PHE A 691 -20.52 -3.30 43.84
CA PHE A 691 -21.84 -3.15 44.43
C PHE A 691 -22.01 -3.92 45.75
N GLN A 692 -21.31 -5.05 45.91
CA GLN A 692 -21.38 -5.85 47.12
C GLN A 692 -20.52 -5.30 48.27
N TYR A 693 -19.33 -4.76 47.99
CA TYR A 693 -18.31 -4.52 49.03
C TYR A 693 -17.87 -3.06 49.19
N LEU A 694 -18.12 -2.15 48.25
CA LEU A 694 -17.57 -0.79 48.32
C LEU A 694 -18.07 -0.01 49.54
N GLU A 695 -19.38 0.01 49.80
CA GLU A 695 -19.94 0.73 50.94
C GLU A 695 -19.36 0.22 52.27
N GLN A 696 -19.26 -1.10 52.45
CA GLN A 696 -18.66 -1.69 53.66
C GLN A 696 -17.17 -1.36 53.77
N SER A 697 -16.43 -1.42 52.66
CA SER A 697 -15.01 -1.10 52.58
C SER A 697 -14.75 0.36 52.98
N ALA A 698 -15.53 1.31 52.46
CA ALA A 698 -15.34 2.74 52.73
C ALA A 698 -15.83 3.15 54.13
N LEU A 699 -17.02 2.71 54.54
CA LEU A 699 -17.69 3.18 55.76
C LEU A 699 -17.17 2.48 57.02
N GLN A 700 -16.91 1.18 56.94
CA GLN A 700 -16.55 0.37 58.11
C GLN A 700 -15.06 0.00 58.15
N GLY A 701 -14.34 0.15 57.03
CA GLY A 701 -12.95 -0.28 56.94
C GLY A 701 -12.78 -1.81 57.05
N ASP A 702 -13.82 -2.58 56.69
CA ASP A 702 -13.81 -4.03 56.79
C ASP A 702 -12.71 -4.66 55.92
N LYS A 703 -11.88 -5.53 56.50
CA LYS A 703 -10.70 -6.08 55.82
C LYS A 703 -11.05 -6.97 54.63
N LEU A 704 -12.14 -7.74 54.72
CA LEU A 704 -12.60 -8.59 53.62
C LEU A 704 -13.13 -7.71 52.49
N ALA A 705 -13.92 -6.69 52.79
CA ALA A 705 -14.42 -5.74 51.81
C ALA A 705 -13.27 -4.98 51.12
N ARG A 706 -12.22 -4.62 51.86
CA ARG A 706 -10.99 -3.99 51.31
C ARG A 706 -10.28 -4.91 50.32
N GLU A 707 -10.11 -6.19 50.69
CA GLU A 707 -9.53 -7.20 49.80
C GLU A 707 -10.37 -7.40 48.54
N LYS A 708 -11.70 -7.53 48.66
CA LYS A 708 -12.58 -7.72 47.50
C LYS A 708 -12.60 -6.50 46.58
N MET A 709 -12.53 -5.29 47.12
CA MET A 709 -12.36 -4.08 46.32
C MET A 709 -10.99 -3.99 45.64
N HIS A 710 -9.93 -4.46 46.31
CA HIS A 710 -8.60 -4.52 45.71
C HIS A 710 -8.56 -5.48 44.51
N ASN A 711 -9.16 -6.67 44.66
CA ASN A 711 -9.34 -7.61 43.56
C ASN A 711 -10.24 -7.05 42.46
N ALA A 712 -11.33 -6.34 42.80
CA ALA A 712 -12.21 -5.71 41.82
C ALA A 712 -11.47 -4.68 40.95
N SER A 713 -10.57 -3.89 41.56
CA SER A 713 -9.70 -2.94 40.85
C SER A 713 -8.83 -3.64 39.81
N THR A 714 -8.14 -4.71 40.20
CA THR A 714 -7.28 -5.47 39.28
C THR A 714 -8.10 -6.13 38.16
N ILE A 715 -9.26 -6.72 38.48
CA ILE A 715 -10.15 -7.35 37.48
C ILE A 715 -10.66 -6.31 36.47
N ALA A 716 -11.08 -5.13 36.94
CA ALA A 716 -11.46 -4.03 36.07
C ALA A 716 -10.27 -3.57 35.20
N GLY A 717 -9.07 -3.47 35.80
CA GLY A 717 -7.80 -3.23 35.12
C GLY A 717 -7.55 -4.14 33.93
N MET A 718 -7.69 -5.45 34.13
CA MET A 718 -7.53 -6.45 33.07
C MET A 718 -8.58 -6.28 31.95
N ALA A 719 -9.80 -5.87 32.29
CA ALA A 719 -10.86 -5.60 31.31
C ALA A 719 -10.53 -4.36 30.46
N PHE A 720 -10.28 -3.21 31.07
CA PHE A 720 -10.06 -1.97 30.32
C PHE A 720 -8.68 -1.91 29.65
N ALA A 721 -7.69 -2.69 30.11
CA ALA A 721 -6.44 -2.89 29.38
C ALA A 721 -6.67 -3.39 27.94
N ASN A 722 -7.78 -4.11 27.72
CA ASN A 722 -8.10 -4.77 26.45
C ASN A 722 -9.35 -4.22 25.75
N ALA A 723 -10.27 -3.58 26.49
CA ALA A 723 -11.45 -2.91 25.94
C ALA A 723 -11.33 -1.37 25.91
N PHE A 724 -10.27 -0.80 26.47
CA PHE A 724 -10.11 0.65 26.68
C PHE A 724 -11.23 1.24 27.56
N LEU A 725 -11.14 2.55 27.81
CA LEU A 725 -12.10 3.36 28.57
C LEU A 725 -12.86 4.29 27.63
N GLY A 726 -13.86 5.00 28.13
CA GLY A 726 -14.78 5.80 27.33
C GLY A 726 -14.72 7.31 27.63
N ILE A 727 -15.82 8.00 27.35
CA ILE A 727 -15.89 9.44 27.55
C ILE A 727 -15.95 9.86 29.02
N ASN A 728 -16.31 8.98 29.96
CA ASN A 728 -16.29 9.33 31.38
C ASN A 728 -14.86 9.69 31.81
N HIS A 729 -13.90 8.83 31.47
CA HIS A 729 -12.48 9.12 31.70
C HIS A 729 -12.00 10.31 30.89
N SER A 730 -12.40 10.41 29.61
CA SER A 730 -12.00 11.53 28.76
C SER A 730 -12.41 12.88 29.35
N LEU A 731 -13.65 12.97 29.85
CA LEU A 731 -14.18 14.14 30.53
C LEU A 731 -13.50 14.35 31.89
N ALA A 732 -13.29 13.29 32.67
CA ALA A 732 -12.67 13.39 33.99
C ALA A 732 -11.19 13.82 33.92
N HIS A 733 -10.43 13.37 32.91
CA HIS A 733 -9.04 13.78 32.70
C HIS A 733 -8.92 15.30 32.51
N LYS A 734 -9.77 15.88 31.67
CA LYS A 734 -9.68 17.32 31.36
C LYS A 734 -10.23 18.16 32.51
N TRP A 735 -11.31 17.69 33.15
CA TRP A 735 -11.83 18.33 34.35
C TRP A 735 -10.80 18.36 35.48
N GLY A 736 -10.20 17.20 35.82
CA GLY A 736 -9.20 17.12 36.89
C GLY A 736 -7.94 17.94 36.61
N GLY A 737 -7.54 18.07 35.34
CA GLY A 737 -6.45 18.95 34.92
C GLY A 737 -6.73 20.44 35.14
N GLN A 738 -7.98 20.87 34.98
CA GLN A 738 -8.41 22.27 35.13
C GLN A 738 -8.75 22.64 36.58
N TYR A 739 -9.49 21.77 37.28
CA TYR A 739 -10.12 22.08 38.57
C TYR A 739 -9.51 21.34 39.77
N HIS A 740 -8.50 20.50 39.54
CA HIS A 740 -7.75 19.77 40.58
C HIS A 740 -8.63 18.95 41.55
N THR A 741 -9.74 18.41 41.05
CA THR A 741 -10.59 17.47 41.80
C THR A 741 -9.98 16.07 41.82
N ALA A 742 -10.29 15.29 42.87
CA ALA A 742 -9.92 13.88 42.91
C ALA A 742 -10.51 13.12 41.70
N HIS A 743 -9.70 12.31 41.03
CA HIS A 743 -10.07 11.65 39.77
C HIS A 743 -11.31 10.76 39.92
N GLY A 744 -11.29 9.83 40.88
CA GLY A 744 -12.41 8.93 41.14
C GLY A 744 -13.70 9.65 41.54
N ARG A 745 -13.61 10.77 42.28
CA ARG A 745 -14.77 11.63 42.59
C ARG A 745 -15.36 12.28 41.34
N THR A 746 -14.50 12.78 40.46
CA THR A 746 -14.89 13.37 39.18
C THR A 746 -15.60 12.34 38.30
N ASN A 747 -15.04 11.13 38.22
CA ASN A 747 -15.64 10.01 37.51
C ASN A 747 -17.00 9.62 38.10
N ALA A 748 -17.13 9.58 39.43
CA ALA A 748 -18.37 9.26 40.12
C ALA A 748 -19.51 10.25 39.84
N ILE A 749 -19.20 11.55 39.73
CA ILE A 749 -20.17 12.61 39.40
C ILE A 749 -20.59 12.52 37.93
N LEU A 750 -19.64 12.30 37.02
CA LEU A 750 -19.91 12.23 35.57
C LEU A 750 -20.69 10.96 35.16
N MET A 751 -20.43 9.83 35.82
CA MET A 751 -20.88 8.50 35.39
C MET A 751 -22.39 8.41 35.15
N PRO A 752 -23.27 8.86 36.05
CA PRO A 752 -24.71 8.90 35.80
C PRO A 752 -25.10 9.64 34.49
N HIS A 753 -24.45 10.76 34.19
CA HIS A 753 -24.73 11.56 32.99
C HIS A 753 -24.16 10.91 31.72
N VAL A 754 -22.98 10.29 31.82
CA VAL A 754 -22.36 9.55 30.71
C VAL A 754 -23.16 8.31 30.36
N ILE A 755 -23.64 7.54 31.34
CA ILE A 755 -24.52 6.37 31.10
C ILE A 755 -25.78 6.84 30.36
N ARG A 756 -26.42 7.91 30.85
CA ARG A 756 -27.62 8.48 30.22
C ARG A 756 -27.36 8.93 28.78
N TYR A 757 -26.23 9.59 28.53
CA TYR A 757 -25.83 9.99 27.19
C TYR A 757 -25.59 8.77 26.30
N ASN A 758 -24.77 7.83 26.74
CA ASN A 758 -24.39 6.65 25.96
C ASN A 758 -25.55 5.68 25.71
N ALA A 759 -26.57 5.64 26.57
CA ALA A 759 -27.78 4.84 26.38
C ALA A 759 -28.75 5.45 25.34
N LYS A 760 -28.58 6.72 24.93
CA LYS A 760 -29.37 7.31 23.85
C LYS A 760 -28.81 6.90 22.49
N LYS A 761 -29.69 6.63 21.51
CA LYS A 761 -29.30 6.30 20.13
C LYS A 761 -28.29 7.33 19.59
N PRO A 762 -27.24 6.91 18.85
CA PRO A 762 -26.21 7.83 18.40
C PRO A 762 -26.71 8.83 17.38
N THR A 763 -26.32 10.10 17.55
CA THR A 763 -26.33 11.10 16.48
C THR A 763 -25.22 10.82 15.45
N LYS A 764 -24.10 10.26 15.93
CA LYS A 764 -22.97 9.80 15.11
C LYS A 764 -22.47 8.43 15.58
N PHE A 765 -22.34 7.50 14.63
CA PHE A 765 -21.90 6.13 14.92
C PHE A 765 -20.36 6.05 15.01
N ALA A 766 -19.87 5.17 15.88
CA ALA A 766 -18.44 4.87 15.99
C ALA A 766 -17.95 4.03 14.80
N SER A 767 -16.73 4.27 14.35
CA SER A 767 -16.10 3.52 13.25
C SER A 767 -15.17 2.45 13.80
N PHE A 768 -15.72 1.25 14.03
CA PHE A 768 -14.93 0.09 14.48
C PHE A 768 -15.38 -1.18 13.73
N PRO A 769 -14.47 -2.00 13.17
CA PRO A 769 -14.87 -3.14 12.34
C PRO A 769 -15.79 -4.16 13.00
N LYS A 770 -15.75 -4.32 14.33
CA LYS A 770 -16.66 -5.20 15.09
C LYS A 770 -18.04 -4.56 15.36
N TYR A 771 -18.12 -3.23 15.36
CA TYR A 771 -19.35 -2.49 15.67
C TYR A 771 -20.37 -2.68 14.54
N SER A 772 -21.31 -3.61 14.71
CA SER A 772 -22.31 -3.99 13.71
C SER A 772 -23.61 -3.21 13.84
N HIS A 773 -24.02 -2.91 15.08
CA HIS A 773 -25.19 -2.12 15.44
C HIS A 773 -24.99 -1.51 16.83
N PHE A 774 -25.83 -0.53 17.19
CA PHE A 774 -25.79 0.10 18.50
C PHE A 774 -26.46 -0.78 19.56
N VAL A 775 -25.74 -1.08 20.65
CA VAL A 775 -26.18 -1.99 21.74
C VAL A 775 -25.90 -1.43 23.15
N ALA A 776 -25.45 -0.18 23.26
CA ALA A 776 -24.98 0.35 24.55
C ALA A 776 -26.11 0.45 25.59
N ASP A 777 -27.31 0.85 25.15
CA ASP A 777 -28.54 0.87 25.94
C ASP A 777 -28.87 -0.50 26.55
N GLU A 778 -28.84 -1.55 25.72
CA GLU A 778 -29.09 -2.92 26.14
C GLU A 778 -28.04 -3.42 27.12
N ARG A 779 -26.76 -3.08 26.91
CA ARG A 779 -25.65 -3.44 27.79
C ARG A 779 -25.73 -2.77 29.16
N TYR A 780 -26.11 -1.49 29.22
CA TYR A 780 -26.37 -0.84 30.52
C TYR A 780 -27.56 -1.47 31.24
N ALA A 781 -28.63 -1.81 30.53
CA ALA A 781 -29.78 -2.50 31.13
C ALA A 781 -29.44 -3.92 31.62
N GLU A 782 -28.53 -4.61 30.93
CA GLU A 782 -28.02 -5.92 31.36
C GLU A 782 -27.27 -5.86 32.68
N ILE A 783 -26.44 -4.83 32.89
CA ILE A 783 -25.79 -4.60 34.19
C ILE A 783 -26.86 -4.51 35.30
N ALA A 784 -27.94 -3.77 35.07
CA ALA A 784 -29.04 -3.66 36.04
C ALA A 784 -29.69 -5.02 36.34
N ARG A 785 -29.93 -5.86 35.33
CA ARG A 785 -30.47 -7.22 35.50
C ARG A 785 -29.54 -8.10 36.33
N ILE A 786 -28.24 -8.07 36.06
CA ILE A 786 -27.23 -8.86 36.76
C ILE A 786 -27.15 -8.47 38.25
N LEU A 787 -27.33 -7.19 38.55
CA LEU A 787 -27.37 -6.68 39.92
C LEU A 787 -28.72 -6.92 40.63
N GLY A 788 -29.71 -7.52 39.95
CA GLY A 788 -31.04 -7.75 40.50
C GLY A 788 -31.89 -6.48 40.64
N LEU A 789 -31.56 -5.42 39.89
CA LEU A 789 -32.32 -4.17 39.86
C LEU A 789 -33.52 -4.28 38.88
N PRO A 790 -34.57 -3.46 39.05
CA PRO A 790 -35.69 -3.43 38.10
C PRO A 790 -35.23 -3.10 36.67
N ALA A 791 -35.50 -3.98 35.71
CA ALA A 791 -35.02 -3.84 34.33
C ALA A 791 -35.90 -4.63 33.33
N ARG A 792 -37.22 -4.50 33.45
CA ARG A 792 -38.20 -5.16 32.56
C ARG A 792 -38.10 -4.61 31.15
N THR A 793 -37.84 -3.31 30.99
CA THR A 793 -37.49 -2.67 29.72
C THR A 793 -36.03 -2.19 29.76
N THR A 794 -35.44 -1.97 28.58
CA THR A 794 -34.09 -1.41 28.48
C THR A 794 -33.99 -0.03 29.15
N GLU A 795 -35.00 0.83 28.94
CA GLU A 795 -35.08 2.16 29.55
C GLU A 795 -35.19 2.09 31.08
N GLU A 796 -36.02 1.18 31.61
CA GLU A 796 -36.12 0.95 33.06
C GLU A 796 -34.78 0.46 33.61
N GLY A 797 -34.10 -0.46 32.92
CA GLY A 797 -32.79 -0.96 33.35
C GLY A 797 -31.71 0.12 33.40
N VAL A 798 -31.61 0.95 32.37
CA VAL A 798 -30.68 2.11 32.34
C VAL A 798 -30.97 3.05 33.51
N THR A 799 -32.25 3.39 33.72
CA THR A 799 -32.67 4.30 34.79
C THR A 799 -32.37 3.73 36.18
N SER A 800 -32.64 2.44 36.38
CA SER A 800 -32.33 1.73 37.63
C SER A 800 -30.84 1.70 37.93
N LEU A 801 -29.98 1.48 36.91
CA LEU A 801 -28.53 1.53 37.08
C LEU A 801 -28.06 2.92 37.51
N ILE A 802 -28.52 3.97 36.80
CA ILE A 802 -28.22 5.38 37.13
C ILE A 802 -28.61 5.68 38.58
N ASN A 803 -29.82 5.30 38.99
CA ASN A 803 -30.31 5.55 40.35
C ASN A 803 -29.52 4.78 41.42
N ALA A 804 -29.10 3.55 41.13
CA ALA A 804 -28.29 2.75 42.05
C ALA A 804 -26.90 3.39 42.26
N ILE A 805 -26.27 3.89 41.19
CA ILE A 805 -24.99 4.62 41.25
C ILE A 805 -25.14 5.91 42.05
N ARG A 806 -26.17 6.71 41.78
CA ARG A 806 -26.45 7.95 42.55
C ARG A 806 -26.66 7.68 44.03
N LYS A 807 -27.42 6.63 44.36
CA LYS A 807 -27.61 6.21 45.76
C LYS A 807 -26.27 5.85 46.41
N MET A 808 -25.40 5.12 45.71
CA MET A 808 -24.07 4.76 46.19
C MET A 808 -23.19 6.00 46.41
N ASN A 809 -23.17 6.95 45.47
CA ASN A 809 -22.47 8.24 45.63
C ASN A 809 -22.90 8.94 46.92
N LYS A 810 -24.21 9.05 47.14
CA LYS A 810 -24.77 9.66 48.36
C LYS A 810 -24.37 8.92 49.63
N THR A 811 -24.42 7.59 49.65
CA THR A 811 -23.97 6.77 50.80
C THR A 811 -22.48 7.01 51.12
N LEU A 812 -21.66 7.15 50.07
CA LEU A 812 -20.22 7.35 50.19
C LEU A 812 -19.82 8.79 50.56
N GLY A 813 -20.75 9.75 50.45
CA GLY A 813 -20.49 11.18 50.69
C GLY A 813 -19.83 11.87 49.50
N ILE A 814 -20.20 11.45 48.29
CA ILE A 814 -19.84 12.11 47.02
C ILE A 814 -21.03 12.98 46.60
N GLU A 815 -20.75 14.23 46.25
CA GLU A 815 -21.73 15.22 45.81
C GLU A 815 -22.44 14.80 44.50
N GLU A 816 -23.66 15.29 44.24
CA GLU A 816 -24.39 14.95 43.00
C GLU A 816 -23.95 15.80 41.80
N SER A 817 -23.27 16.93 42.03
CA SER A 817 -22.85 17.85 40.98
C SER A 817 -21.56 18.59 41.31
N PHE A 818 -20.89 19.13 40.28
CA PHE A 818 -19.71 19.97 40.50
C PHE A 818 -20.04 21.30 41.19
N GLN A 819 -21.25 21.84 40.97
CA GLN A 819 -21.69 23.05 41.67
C GLN A 819 -21.82 22.85 43.18
N GLU A 820 -22.25 21.67 43.63
CA GLU A 820 -22.33 21.33 45.06
C GLU A 820 -20.96 21.26 45.75
N ILE A 821 -19.89 20.96 45.00
CA ILE A 821 -18.50 21.02 45.51
C ILE A 821 -18.06 22.48 45.72
N GLY A 822 -18.69 23.45 45.05
CA GLY A 822 -18.41 24.87 45.18
C GLY A 822 -17.66 25.51 44.01
N PHE A 823 -17.61 24.85 42.84
CA PHE A 823 -17.04 25.46 41.63
C PHE A 823 -17.92 26.58 41.07
N ASP A 824 -17.30 27.64 40.56
CA ASP A 824 -18.01 28.82 40.04
C ASP A 824 -18.63 28.55 38.67
N ALA A 825 -19.92 28.87 38.52
CA ALA A 825 -20.67 28.64 37.30
C ALA A 825 -20.20 29.52 36.13
N LYS A 826 -19.76 30.76 36.42
CA LYS A 826 -19.27 31.66 35.35
C LYS A 826 -17.93 31.18 34.80
N ASP A 827 -17.03 30.76 35.68
CA ASP A 827 -15.76 30.16 35.26
C ASP A 827 -16.00 28.89 34.43
N PHE A 828 -16.88 28.00 34.88
CA PHE A 828 -17.20 26.77 34.15
C PHE A 828 -17.76 27.04 32.74
N GLU A 829 -18.77 27.90 32.60
CA GLU A 829 -19.35 28.22 31.28
C GLU A 829 -18.35 28.88 30.34
N ALA A 830 -17.34 29.59 30.86
CA ALA A 830 -16.28 30.17 30.05
C ALA A 830 -15.29 29.13 29.50
N HIS A 831 -15.17 27.95 30.13
CA HIS A 831 -14.19 26.92 29.77
C HIS A 831 -14.79 25.63 29.21
N VAL A 832 -16.10 25.39 29.36
CA VAL A 832 -16.75 24.12 29.01
C VAL A 832 -16.51 23.67 27.56
N ASP A 833 -16.56 24.59 26.60
CA ASP A 833 -16.34 24.26 25.18
C ASP A 833 -14.88 23.86 24.92
N TYR A 834 -13.91 24.50 25.58
CA TYR A 834 -12.50 24.12 25.54
C TYR A 834 -12.27 22.75 26.19
N LEU A 835 -12.87 22.49 27.35
CA LEU A 835 -12.78 21.21 28.04
C LEU A 835 -13.36 20.08 27.18
N ALA A 836 -14.50 20.32 26.52
CA ALA A 836 -15.14 19.36 25.64
C ALA A 836 -14.28 19.03 24.41
N ASP A 837 -13.66 20.04 23.79
CA ASP A 837 -12.74 19.86 22.66
C ASP A 837 -11.53 19.01 23.07
N ARG A 838 -10.93 19.34 24.22
CA ARG A 838 -9.82 18.57 24.79
C ARG A 838 -10.24 17.16 25.21
N ALA A 839 -11.46 16.95 25.67
CA ALA A 839 -11.97 15.62 26.01
C ALA A 839 -12.16 14.77 24.75
N PHE A 840 -12.67 15.36 23.67
CA PHE A 840 -12.74 14.69 22.36
C PHE A 840 -11.36 14.28 21.86
N GLU A 841 -10.34 15.09 22.15
CA GLU A 841 -8.95 14.84 21.81
C GLU A 841 -8.33 13.63 22.55
N ASP A 842 -8.91 13.20 23.68
CA ASP A 842 -8.41 12.11 24.51
C ASP A 842 -8.51 10.73 23.84
N GLN A 843 -7.52 9.85 24.08
CA GLN A 843 -7.48 8.52 23.47
C GLN A 843 -8.68 7.66 23.87
N CYS A 844 -9.23 7.85 25.08
CA CYS A 844 -10.37 7.07 25.58
C CYS A 844 -11.66 7.35 24.77
N THR A 845 -11.83 8.55 24.21
CA THR A 845 -13.01 8.90 23.40
C THR A 845 -13.20 7.95 22.21
N THR A 846 -12.10 7.42 21.65
CA THR A 846 -12.14 6.54 20.48
C THR A 846 -12.79 5.17 20.72
N ALA A 847 -12.85 4.72 21.98
CA ALA A 847 -13.43 3.43 22.37
C ALA A 847 -14.86 3.55 22.93
N ASN A 848 -15.40 4.76 23.06
CA ASN A 848 -16.76 4.97 23.56
C ASN A 848 -17.81 4.28 22.66
N PRO A 849 -18.91 3.70 23.22
CA PRO A 849 -19.97 2.99 22.46
C PRO A 849 -20.57 3.75 21.28
N LYS A 850 -20.44 5.07 21.26
CA LYS A 850 -20.79 5.94 20.15
C LYS A 850 -19.79 7.07 20.01
N LEU A 851 -19.70 7.65 18.82
CA LEU A 851 -18.77 8.75 18.57
C LEU A 851 -19.43 10.07 19.01
N PRO A 852 -18.97 10.72 20.10
CA PRO A 852 -19.59 11.95 20.53
C PRO A 852 -19.25 13.13 19.62
N LEU A 853 -20.14 14.10 19.54
CA LEU A 853 -19.79 15.44 19.06
C LEU A 853 -19.22 16.27 20.22
N VAL A 854 -18.31 17.20 19.92
CA VAL A 854 -17.75 18.11 20.94
C VAL A 854 -18.85 18.88 21.68
N THR A 855 -19.89 19.34 20.96
CA THR A 855 -21.05 20.01 21.55
C THR A 855 -21.80 19.11 22.54
N GLU A 856 -21.91 17.81 22.24
CA GLU A 856 -22.58 16.85 23.14
C GLU A 856 -21.74 16.56 24.39
N LEU A 857 -20.41 16.55 24.28
CA LEU A 857 -19.52 16.46 25.44
C LEU A 857 -19.68 17.68 26.36
N ALA A 858 -19.78 18.88 25.78
CA ALA A 858 -20.08 20.10 26.52
C ALA A 858 -21.44 20.00 27.23
N ASP A 859 -22.46 19.44 26.60
CA ASP A 859 -23.77 19.22 27.22
C ASP A 859 -23.72 18.19 28.35
N VAL A 860 -22.91 17.13 28.23
CA VAL A 860 -22.67 16.19 29.34
C VAL A 860 -22.02 16.91 30.52
N TYR A 861 -21.01 17.75 30.28
CA TYR A 861 -20.42 18.58 31.33
C TYR A 861 -21.43 19.52 31.98
N ARG A 862 -22.24 20.24 31.19
CA ARG A 862 -23.27 21.15 31.74
C ARG A 862 -24.28 20.39 32.60
N ASN A 863 -24.69 19.20 32.16
CA ASN A 863 -25.60 18.36 32.95
C ASN A 863 -24.98 17.93 34.28
N ALA A 864 -23.70 17.53 34.29
CA ALA A 864 -22.98 17.14 35.49
C ALA A 864 -22.67 18.34 36.42
N PHE A 865 -22.42 19.52 35.85
CA PHE A 865 -22.14 20.73 36.62
C PHE A 865 -23.36 21.18 37.42
N TYR A 866 -24.54 21.21 36.79
CA TYR A 866 -25.79 21.68 37.39
C TYR A 866 -26.66 20.55 38.00
N GLY A 867 -26.21 19.30 37.99
CA GLY A 867 -26.98 18.17 38.51
C GLY A 867 -28.29 17.88 37.74
N LYS A 868 -28.30 18.09 36.42
CA LYS A 868 -29.52 17.93 35.59
C LYS A 868 -29.69 16.49 35.12
N PHE A 869 -30.71 15.82 35.68
CA PHE A 869 -31.09 14.44 35.35
C PHE A 869 -32.34 14.31 34.45
N GLU A 870 -32.98 15.43 34.11
CA GLU A 870 -34.12 15.52 33.18
C GLU A 870 -33.74 15.32 31.71
#